data_AF-A0A1F5SDJ5-F1
#
_entry.id   AF-A0A1F5SDJ5-F1
#
_cell.length_a   1.000
_cell.length_b   1.000
_cell.length_c   1.000
_cell.angle_alpha   90.00
_cell.angle_beta   90.00
_cell.angle_gamma   90.00
#
_symmetry.space_group_name_H-M   'P 1'
#
loop_
_entity.id
_entity.type
_entity.pdbx_description
1 polymer ?
#
loop_
_entity_poly.entity_id
_entity_poly.type
_entity_poly.pdbx_seq_one_letter_code
_entity_poly.pdbx_strand_id
1 'polypeptide(L)'
;MTNKTPFAIFLKIFILALAVSQFFILAEKARASTACASATVHVVARDQAGVVIPGITYEISETAINSDGKIRPGKFVASGKINPVLGEGKSAFSPVGLSYVVKMYDQNATYGAFYFYNELTVACGEEKTFTAVLSGLRLELRDAEGAVKKNIPFVISPQTYDANGGPVRQQGAVIAYLNSGVTGRNTIYLADASHTIGQAPASYVFSSAGYGGSEFILYNINLEDKKTKVLNYVFSDLMIKFRDKNTNNLPAGTMVEFFEQEIDASGRKAVGKFIKQLSVDRYGYVLFEYPAGVYWARIKKSGGDYHNFPDITINDLTRTIKVFDISDSATAELACAANSTLNVVARKAAGDYIAGIKLKLYEKKVNANNVPAPGALIVSGVTDDLGHGTVTFRPDSSKSYILKLYDKNANVGAFWFYDDIKFNCGENKILVKNLSGLSLTARDLNGSLLKDYNFSLYLVKKDIDNNVLKIGDNLVADMKTNAYGQAVIYVSGGDPVQYQDIARYLISIKYNEMVFDKSDINVTAGADTRVNLAISGLSLTAIDATGNNFNQGTAVYIYEQSQDAKKNKILGKNVLRLAFDSRGRGAAALPAGTYALNLKDKNGREATIWDIKIAAESVNSQTITFSASAISSSSASWLADKLNGRILLQTESNGQAWYLNPRDKKRYYVPDGAAAYAIMKRSGWGIKNSDLNKIPVGILPAGGEADCDHDGLPDALEKAIGTQACNQDTDGDGYLDSTEVFHNYSPRCPGKIKIDEKLAVKLSGRILLQVEANGEAWYVSPIDKKRYYLKDGEAAFKIMKYLSLGITNADLNMIERAD
;
A
#
# COMPACT_ATOMS: atom_id res chain seq x y z
N MET A 1 -21.48 54.93 97.27
CA MET A 1 -20.10 55.03 97.77
C MET A 1 -19.45 53.66 97.70
N THR A 2 -18.27 53.58 97.06
CA THR A 2 -17.12 52.66 97.32
C THR A 2 -17.25 51.13 97.30
N ASN A 3 -16.47 50.54 96.37
CA ASN A 3 -15.77 49.23 96.31
C ASN A 3 -16.55 47.92 96.50
N LYS A 4 -16.81 47.14 95.43
CA LYS A 4 -15.91 46.23 94.65
C LYS A 4 -15.37 45.02 95.40
N THR A 5 -16.14 43.92 95.39
CA THR A 5 -15.82 42.58 94.81
C THR A 5 -16.77 41.54 95.42
N PRO A 6 -17.66 40.85 94.66
CA PRO A 6 -18.45 39.77 95.22
C PRO A 6 -17.91 38.41 94.78
N PHE A 7 -17.26 37.77 95.74
CA PHE A 7 -17.06 36.33 95.84
C PHE A 7 -18.44 35.66 96.04
N ALA A 8 -19.29 35.59 94.99
CA ALA A 8 -20.61 34.94 95.07
C ALA A 8 -21.21 34.53 93.71
N ILE A 9 -20.37 34.25 92.69
CA ILE A 9 -20.78 33.73 91.37
C ILE A 9 -20.14 32.36 91.07
N PHE A 10 -19.55 31.67 92.06
CA PHE A 10 -18.96 30.34 91.85
C PHE A 10 -19.89 29.15 92.12
N LEU A 11 -21.12 29.37 92.63
CA LEU A 11 -22.02 28.28 93.03
C LEU A 11 -23.29 28.10 92.17
N LYS A 12 -23.59 29.02 91.24
CA LYS A 12 -24.70 28.82 90.26
C LYS A 12 -24.24 28.45 88.84
N ILE A 13 -22.93 28.38 88.59
CA ILE A 13 -22.36 27.84 87.34
C ILE A 13 -22.02 26.34 87.47
N PHE A 14 -21.93 25.79 88.69
CA PHE A 14 -21.59 24.39 88.91
C PHE A 14 -22.75 23.39 88.67
N ILE A 15 -24.01 23.85 88.62
CA ILE A 15 -25.18 22.97 88.42
C ILE A 15 -25.67 22.97 86.95
N LEU A 16 -25.16 23.88 86.09
CA LEU A 16 -25.39 23.81 84.64
C LEU A 16 -24.28 23.05 83.88
N ALA A 17 -23.15 22.73 84.54
CA ALA A 17 -22.05 21.96 83.96
C ALA A 17 -22.16 20.43 84.14
N LEU A 18 -23.05 19.93 85.02
CA LEU A 18 -23.28 18.49 85.21
C LEU A 18 -24.42 17.90 84.36
N ALA A 19 -25.24 18.73 83.70
CA ALA A 19 -26.33 18.27 82.82
C ALA A 19 -25.98 18.30 81.32
N VAL A 20 -24.79 18.81 80.95
CA VAL A 20 -24.25 18.71 79.57
C VAL A 20 -23.22 17.59 79.44
N SER A 21 -22.69 17.05 80.55
CA SER A 21 -21.75 15.91 80.52
C SER A 21 -22.42 14.54 80.42
N GLN A 22 -23.74 14.41 80.61
CA GLN A 22 -24.46 13.15 80.42
C GLN A 22 -25.25 13.04 79.09
N PHE A 23 -25.30 14.11 78.29
CA PHE A 23 -25.81 14.05 76.91
C PHE A 23 -24.72 13.95 75.83
N PHE A 24 -23.44 13.99 76.22
CA PHE A 24 -22.28 13.73 75.34
C PHE A 24 -21.53 12.41 75.67
N ILE A 25 -22.13 11.53 76.48
CA ILE A 25 -21.58 10.19 76.79
C ILE A 25 -22.41 9.05 76.15
N LEU A 26 -23.41 9.41 75.33
CA LEU A 26 -24.25 8.48 74.56
C LEU A 26 -24.27 8.78 73.05
N ALA A 27 -23.23 9.44 72.55
CA ALA A 27 -22.84 9.42 71.15
C ALA A 27 -21.34 9.13 71.10
N GLU A 28 -20.93 8.13 70.32
CA GLU A 28 -19.56 7.65 70.15
C GLU A 28 -18.94 6.77 71.26
N LYS A 29 -19.73 5.87 71.87
CA LYS A 29 -19.22 4.50 72.12
C LYS A 29 -19.27 3.65 70.84
N ALA A 30 -18.71 4.24 69.78
CA ALA A 30 -18.43 3.64 68.49
C ALA A 30 -17.20 4.30 67.87
N ARG A 31 -16.08 4.40 68.62
CA ARG A 31 -14.78 4.43 67.94
C ARG A 31 -14.46 3.01 67.52
N ALA A 32 -15.05 2.64 66.39
CA ALA A 32 -14.45 1.70 65.46
C ALA A 32 -12.95 2.03 65.34
N SER A 33 -12.10 1.01 65.28
CA SER A 33 -10.72 1.19 64.81
C SER A 33 -10.78 2.04 63.55
N THR A 34 -10.26 3.27 63.58
CA THR A 34 -10.24 4.15 62.42
C THR A 34 -9.43 3.41 61.36
N ALA A 35 -10.12 2.77 60.42
CA ALA A 35 -9.50 2.05 59.33
C ALA A 35 -8.67 3.07 58.55
N CYS A 36 -7.35 2.88 58.55
CA CYS A 36 -6.42 3.76 57.85
C CYS A 36 -6.84 3.86 56.37
N ALA A 37 -7.09 5.09 55.91
CA ALA A 37 -7.47 5.34 54.53
C ALA A 37 -6.39 4.80 53.58
N SER A 38 -6.82 4.21 52.47
CA SER A 38 -5.91 3.62 51.49
C SER A 38 -4.94 4.68 50.97
N ALA A 39 -3.65 4.43 51.12
CA ALA A 39 -2.59 5.20 50.48
C ALA A 39 -2.37 4.69 49.06
N THR A 40 -1.80 5.53 48.21
CA THR A 40 -1.51 5.23 46.80
C THR A 40 -0.03 5.44 46.54
N VAL A 41 0.64 4.40 46.03
CA VAL A 41 2.06 4.44 45.68
C VAL A 41 2.25 4.27 44.17
N HIS A 42 2.93 5.25 43.57
CA HIS A 42 3.37 5.23 42.18
C HIS A 42 4.82 4.74 42.15
N VAL A 43 5.07 3.59 41.52
CA VAL A 43 6.39 2.96 41.43
C VAL A 43 6.97 3.15 40.04
N VAL A 44 8.17 3.73 39.97
CA VAL A 44 8.89 4.02 38.73
C VAL A 44 10.28 3.40 38.79
N ALA A 45 10.65 2.64 37.77
CA ALA A 45 12.01 2.15 37.55
C ALA A 45 12.65 2.96 36.43
N ARG A 46 13.90 3.38 36.62
CA ARG A 46 14.67 4.11 35.62
C ARG A 46 16.02 3.44 35.39
N ASP A 47 16.55 3.60 34.18
CA ASP A 47 17.92 3.22 33.88
C ASP A 47 18.91 4.32 34.29
N GLN A 48 20.22 4.08 34.06
CA GLN A 48 21.28 5.05 34.35
C GLN A 48 21.08 6.41 33.66
N ALA A 49 20.42 6.45 32.49
CA ALA A 49 20.15 7.69 31.76
C ALA A 49 18.86 8.39 32.23
N GLY A 50 18.16 7.83 33.22
CA GLY A 50 16.89 8.34 33.71
C GLY A 50 15.68 7.95 32.85
N VAL A 51 15.87 7.08 31.85
CA VAL A 51 14.79 6.57 30.99
C VAL A 51 13.99 5.53 31.76
N VAL A 52 12.67 5.58 31.64
CA VAL A 52 11.79 4.65 32.34
C VAL A 52 11.94 3.23 31.78
N ILE A 53 12.00 2.24 32.68
CA ILE A 53 12.11 0.82 32.34
C ILE A 53 10.71 0.19 32.44
N PRO A 54 10.07 -0.14 31.31
CA PRO A 54 8.75 -0.76 31.33
C PRO A 54 8.85 -2.25 31.71
N GLY A 55 7.79 -2.78 32.31
CA GLY A 55 7.65 -4.22 32.53
C GLY A 55 8.37 -4.79 33.76
N ILE A 56 9.08 -3.97 34.53
CA ILE A 56 9.60 -4.39 35.85
C ILE A 56 8.44 -4.72 36.79
N THR A 57 8.53 -5.85 37.47
CA THR A 57 7.57 -6.26 38.50
C THR A 57 8.06 -5.78 39.85
N TYR A 58 7.16 -5.32 40.71
CA TYR A 58 7.49 -4.90 42.07
C TYR A 58 6.52 -5.50 43.10
N GLU A 59 7.05 -5.70 44.31
CA GLU A 59 6.34 -6.14 45.49
C GLU A 59 6.68 -5.18 46.65
N ILE A 60 5.66 -4.75 47.39
CA ILE A 60 5.77 -3.90 48.57
C ILE A 60 5.41 -4.76 49.77
N SER A 61 6.32 -4.83 50.73
CA SER A 61 6.13 -5.57 51.99
C SER A 61 6.43 -4.69 53.20
N GLU A 62 5.82 -4.99 54.33
CA GLU A 62 6.16 -4.37 55.61
C GLU A 62 7.62 -4.69 55.97
N THR A 63 8.30 -3.76 56.65
CA THR A 63 9.64 -3.98 57.17
C THR A 63 9.61 -4.94 58.36
N ALA A 64 10.32 -6.07 58.27
CA ALA A 64 10.55 -6.99 59.39
C ALA A 64 12.02 -7.02 59.80
N ILE A 65 12.30 -7.21 61.09
CA ILE A 65 13.65 -7.35 61.65
C ILE A 65 13.76 -8.75 62.26
N ASN A 66 14.72 -9.54 61.79
CA ASN A 66 14.99 -10.87 62.33
C ASN A 66 15.80 -10.82 63.63
N SER A 67 15.96 -11.95 64.31
CA SER A 67 16.77 -12.10 65.53
C SER A 67 18.27 -11.79 65.35
N ASP A 68 18.74 -11.66 64.11
CA ASP A 68 20.10 -11.24 63.74
C ASP A 68 20.24 -9.72 63.52
N GLY A 69 19.17 -8.95 63.75
CA GLY A 69 19.15 -7.49 63.58
C GLY A 69 19.10 -7.01 62.13
N LYS A 70 18.99 -7.91 61.14
CA LYS A 70 18.91 -7.54 59.72
C LYS A 70 17.48 -7.32 59.25
N ILE A 71 17.29 -6.28 58.44
CA ILE A 71 16.01 -5.95 57.82
C ILE A 71 15.71 -6.95 56.69
N ARG A 72 14.48 -7.47 56.63
CA ARG A 72 13.97 -8.33 55.56
C ARG A 72 12.53 -7.96 55.18
N PRO A 73 12.06 -8.36 53.98
CA PRO A 73 10.65 -8.27 53.63
C PRO A 73 9.80 -9.06 54.63
N GLY A 74 8.84 -8.39 55.25
CA GLY A 74 7.87 -8.95 56.19
C GLY A 74 6.58 -9.34 55.50
N LYS A 75 5.44 -8.87 56.02
CA LYS A 75 4.12 -9.17 55.45
C LYS A 75 3.96 -8.49 54.09
N PHE A 76 3.54 -9.25 53.09
CA PHE A 76 3.20 -8.73 51.77
C PHE A 76 2.01 -7.76 51.84
N VAL A 77 2.10 -6.63 51.14
CA VAL A 77 1.11 -5.57 51.17
C VAL A 77 0.50 -5.33 49.79
N ALA A 78 1.33 -5.18 48.76
CA ALA A 78 0.88 -4.91 47.40
C ALA A 78 1.92 -5.36 46.36
N SER A 79 1.49 -5.56 45.13
CA SER A 79 2.37 -5.79 43.99
C SER A 79 1.84 -5.09 42.75
N GLY A 80 2.70 -4.91 41.76
CA GLY A 80 2.30 -4.43 40.46
C GLY A 80 3.40 -4.61 39.42
N LYS A 81 3.12 -4.11 38.21
CA LYS A 81 4.06 -4.11 37.11
C LYS A 81 4.08 -2.73 36.48
N ILE A 82 5.27 -2.23 36.13
CA ILE A 82 5.42 -0.92 35.50
C ILE A 82 4.80 -0.96 34.11
N ASN A 83 3.83 -0.09 33.87
CA ASN A 83 3.07 -0.07 32.63
C ASN A 83 3.96 0.43 31.47
N PRO A 84 3.96 -0.25 30.30
CA PRO A 84 4.77 0.18 29.16
C PRO A 84 4.43 1.55 28.57
N VAL A 85 3.19 2.02 28.76
CA VAL A 85 2.68 3.28 28.21
C VAL A 85 2.77 4.40 29.24
N LEU A 86 2.34 4.15 30.48
CA LEU A 86 2.33 5.17 31.53
C LEU A 86 3.70 5.35 32.18
N GLY A 87 4.59 4.35 32.08
CA GLY A 87 5.92 4.39 32.67
C GLY A 87 5.95 4.27 34.20
N GLU A 88 4.83 3.92 34.81
CA GLU A 88 4.71 3.73 36.26
C GLU A 88 3.79 2.54 36.56
N GLY A 89 3.94 1.98 37.76
CA GLY A 89 2.99 1.06 38.36
C GLY A 89 2.27 1.72 39.52
N LYS A 90 0.96 1.50 39.64
CA LYS A 90 0.13 2.11 40.69
C LYS A 90 -0.38 1.02 41.62
N SER A 91 -0.13 1.15 42.92
CA SER A 91 -0.64 0.24 43.95
C SER A 91 -1.28 1.01 45.09
N ALA A 92 -2.46 0.57 45.53
CA ALA A 92 -3.17 1.14 46.65
C ALA A 92 -3.28 0.10 47.77
N PHE A 93 -2.99 0.50 49.01
CA PHE A 93 -3.10 -0.36 50.19
C PHE A 93 -3.32 0.49 51.45
N SER A 94 -3.79 -0.11 52.54
CA SER A 94 -3.93 0.55 53.84
C SER A 94 -2.64 0.45 54.65
N PRO A 95 -1.91 1.55 54.91
CA PRO A 95 -0.69 1.52 55.70
C PRO A 95 -0.92 1.02 57.13
N VAL A 96 -0.09 0.09 57.59
CA VAL A 96 -0.09 -0.41 58.99
C VAL A 96 1.20 -0.03 59.74
N GLY A 97 2.29 0.25 59.01
CA GLY A 97 3.57 0.72 59.54
C GLY A 97 4.13 1.96 58.83
N LEU A 98 5.24 2.51 59.34
CA LEU A 98 5.87 3.73 58.80
C LEU A 98 6.89 3.49 57.68
N SER A 99 7.39 2.26 57.51
CA SER A 99 8.43 1.93 56.52
C SER A 99 8.15 0.60 55.82
N TYR A 100 8.44 0.56 54.52
CA TYR A 100 8.18 -0.56 53.63
C TYR A 100 9.45 -0.94 52.85
N VAL A 101 9.55 -2.23 52.51
CA VAL A 101 10.57 -2.78 51.62
C VAL A 101 9.98 -2.90 50.23
N VAL A 102 10.66 -2.32 49.24
CA VAL A 102 10.27 -2.46 47.83
C VAL A 102 11.21 -3.46 47.17
N LYS A 103 10.65 -4.59 46.77
CA LYS A 103 11.34 -5.60 45.96
C LYS A 103 11.00 -5.37 44.49
N MET A 104 11.99 -5.29 43.61
CA MET A 104 11.78 -5.12 42.17
C MET A 104 12.54 -6.20 41.39
N TYR A 105 12.00 -6.70 40.29
CA TYR A 105 12.69 -7.65 39.43
C TYR A 105 12.21 -7.59 37.98
N ASP A 106 13.11 -7.90 37.06
CA ASP A 106 12.85 -7.95 35.63
C ASP A 106 12.26 -9.32 35.22
N GLN A 107 13.08 -10.37 35.23
CA GLN A 107 12.71 -11.70 34.72
C GLN A 107 12.46 -12.74 35.83
N ASN A 108 13.19 -12.68 36.94
CA ASN A 108 13.11 -13.69 38.00
C ASN A 108 12.97 -13.03 39.38
N ALA A 109 11.98 -13.46 40.16
CA ALA A 109 11.65 -12.88 41.46
C ALA A 109 12.64 -13.25 42.58
N THR A 110 13.51 -14.23 42.35
CA THR A 110 14.45 -14.75 43.34
C THR A 110 15.88 -14.30 43.03
N TYR A 111 16.32 -14.53 41.80
CA TYR A 111 17.68 -14.25 41.35
C TYR A 111 17.72 -12.97 40.51
N GLY A 112 18.55 -11.99 40.92
CA GLY A 112 18.63 -10.68 40.26
C GLY A 112 17.57 -9.67 40.73
N ALA A 113 16.79 -9.99 41.76
CA ALA A 113 15.82 -9.07 42.37
C ALA A 113 16.52 -8.00 43.23
N PHE A 114 16.06 -6.77 43.11
CA PHE A 114 16.48 -5.60 43.86
C PHE A 114 15.66 -5.46 45.13
N TYR A 115 16.29 -5.17 46.26
CA TYR A 115 15.63 -4.91 47.53
C TYR A 115 16.01 -3.52 48.04
N PHE A 116 15.03 -2.62 48.10
CA PHE A 116 15.19 -1.26 48.59
C PHE A 116 14.64 -1.16 50.02
N TYR A 117 15.50 -0.82 50.96
CA TYR A 117 15.19 -0.78 52.40
C TYR A 117 15.11 0.64 52.91
N ASN A 118 14.08 0.94 53.70
CA ASN A 118 13.87 2.24 54.33
C ASN A 118 13.69 3.42 53.36
N GLU A 119 13.52 3.16 52.07
CA GLU A 119 13.35 4.20 51.05
C GLU A 119 11.87 4.58 50.81
N LEU A 120 10.94 3.75 51.29
CA LEU A 120 9.50 4.00 51.18
C LEU A 120 8.86 4.13 52.57
N THR A 121 8.37 5.32 52.88
CA THR A 121 7.56 5.63 54.07
C THR A 121 6.24 6.23 53.62
N VAL A 122 5.11 5.73 54.10
CA VAL A 122 3.77 6.14 53.60
C VAL A 122 2.80 6.27 54.76
N ALA A 123 2.13 7.43 54.86
CA ALA A 123 1.08 7.72 55.84
C ALA A 123 -0.33 7.39 55.30
N CYS A 124 -1.32 7.30 56.19
CA CYS A 124 -2.71 7.02 55.82
C CYS A 124 -3.25 8.04 54.81
N GLY A 125 -3.79 7.56 53.69
CA GLY A 125 -4.37 8.40 52.63
C GLY A 125 -3.36 9.20 51.81
N GLU A 126 -2.05 8.99 51.99
CA GLU A 126 -1.00 9.69 51.23
C GLU A 126 -0.89 9.13 49.79
N GLU A 127 -0.61 10.03 48.84
CA GLU A 127 -0.21 9.65 47.48
C GLU A 127 1.29 9.95 47.32
N LYS A 128 2.09 8.92 47.00
CA LYS A 128 3.56 9.02 46.98
C LYS A 128 4.17 8.33 45.76
N THR A 129 5.24 8.91 45.22
CA THR A 129 6.01 8.32 44.13
C THR A 129 7.32 7.75 44.66
N PHE A 130 7.55 6.47 44.43
CA PHE A 130 8.82 5.78 44.64
C PHE A 130 9.54 5.62 43.30
N THR A 131 10.75 6.16 43.18
CA THR A 131 11.57 6.04 41.97
C THR A 131 12.88 5.34 42.31
N ALA A 132 13.16 4.22 41.63
CA ALA A 132 14.41 3.49 41.74
C ALA A 132 15.19 3.57 40.42
N VAL A 133 16.51 3.78 40.50
CA VAL A 133 17.41 3.63 39.36
C VAL A 133 18.03 2.24 39.44
N LEU A 134 17.77 1.40 38.44
CA LEU A 134 18.21 0.01 38.44
C LEU A 134 19.56 -0.14 37.71
N SER A 135 20.43 -0.97 38.27
CA SER A 135 21.62 -1.44 37.55
C SER A 135 21.22 -2.40 36.43
N GLY A 136 22.00 -2.39 35.35
CA GLY A 136 21.67 -3.10 34.12
C GLY A 136 22.88 -3.80 33.52
N LEU A 137 22.63 -4.90 32.81
CA LEU A 137 23.60 -5.59 31.99
C LEU A 137 23.15 -5.48 30.53
N ARG A 138 23.89 -4.71 29.75
CA ARG A 138 23.70 -4.61 28.29
C ARG A 138 24.69 -5.52 27.60
N LEU A 139 24.19 -6.55 26.93
CA LEU A 139 25.00 -7.48 26.17
C LEU A 139 25.04 -7.08 24.69
N GLU A 140 26.26 -7.04 24.15
CA GLU A 140 26.52 -6.99 22.71
C GLU A 140 27.35 -8.21 22.32
N LEU A 141 26.78 -9.06 21.48
CA LEU A 141 27.42 -10.29 21.04
C LEU A 141 28.12 -10.05 19.71
N ARG A 142 29.39 -10.45 19.59
CA ARG A 142 30.22 -10.18 18.41
C ARG A 142 30.99 -11.41 17.97
N ASP A 143 31.28 -11.51 16.68
CA ASP A 143 32.31 -12.43 16.19
C ASP A 143 33.72 -11.85 16.46
N ALA A 144 34.75 -12.63 16.15
CA ALA A 144 36.13 -12.21 16.39
C ALA A 144 36.61 -11.07 15.46
N GLU A 145 35.87 -10.76 14.39
CA GLU A 145 36.06 -9.55 13.55
C GLU A 145 35.49 -8.30 14.21
N GLY A 146 34.69 -8.46 15.26
CA GLY A 146 33.96 -7.39 15.91
C GLY A 146 32.59 -7.08 15.29
N ALA A 147 32.13 -7.86 14.31
CA ALA A 147 30.79 -7.73 13.75
C ALA A 147 29.73 -8.30 14.71
N VAL A 148 28.57 -7.63 14.76
CA VAL A 148 27.52 -7.92 15.74
C VAL A 148 26.73 -9.17 15.34
N LYS A 149 26.66 -10.15 16.23
CA LYS A 149 25.92 -11.40 16.05
C LYS A 149 24.47 -11.26 16.52
N LYS A 150 23.56 -11.44 15.57
CA LYS A 150 22.12 -11.26 15.72
C LYS A 150 21.41 -12.59 15.92
N ASN A 151 20.27 -12.54 16.60
CA ASN A 151 19.39 -13.68 16.87
C ASN A 151 20.04 -14.84 17.65
N ILE A 152 21.10 -14.57 18.42
CA ILE A 152 21.82 -15.61 19.17
C ILE A 152 21.15 -15.82 20.53
N PRO A 153 20.71 -17.05 20.87
CA PRO A 153 20.18 -17.37 22.18
C PRO A 153 21.31 -17.43 23.23
N PHE A 154 21.03 -16.91 24.41
CA PHE A 154 21.95 -16.96 25.54
C PHE A 154 21.18 -16.98 26.87
N VAL A 155 21.87 -17.37 27.93
CA VAL A 155 21.30 -17.57 29.25
C VAL A 155 22.13 -16.78 30.27
N ILE A 156 21.43 -16.05 31.13
CA ILE A 156 22.02 -15.42 32.30
C ILE A 156 21.67 -16.24 33.53
N SER A 157 22.70 -16.63 34.27
CA SER A 157 22.59 -17.46 35.46
C SER A 157 23.29 -16.82 36.65
N PRO A 158 22.90 -17.18 37.89
CA PRO A 158 23.63 -16.78 39.07
C PRO A 158 24.99 -17.49 39.18
N GLN A 159 26.01 -16.80 39.70
CA GLN A 159 27.32 -17.37 39.98
C GLN A 159 27.48 -17.72 41.46
N THR A 160 28.08 -18.88 41.72
CA THR A 160 28.55 -19.34 43.03
C THR A 160 30.04 -19.69 42.95
N TYR A 161 30.65 -20.09 44.07
CA TYR A 161 32.02 -20.57 44.11
C TYR A 161 32.06 -22.03 44.55
N ASP A 162 32.93 -22.83 43.95
CA ASP A 162 33.20 -24.20 44.38
C ASP A 162 34.02 -24.24 45.68
N ALA A 163 34.27 -25.45 46.22
CA ALA A 163 35.02 -25.64 47.45
C ALA A 163 36.48 -25.15 47.38
N ASN A 164 37.01 -24.96 46.18
CA ASN A 164 38.36 -24.45 45.92
C ASN A 164 38.37 -22.94 45.59
N GLY A 165 37.23 -22.27 45.66
CA GLY A 165 37.07 -20.85 45.34
C GLY A 165 36.99 -20.54 43.84
N GLY A 166 36.84 -21.54 42.98
CA GLY A 166 36.62 -21.37 41.54
C GLY A 166 35.19 -20.91 41.23
N PRO A 167 34.98 -19.99 40.27
CA PRO A 167 33.63 -19.56 39.90
C PRO A 167 32.89 -20.68 39.17
N VAL A 168 31.67 -20.98 39.61
CA VAL A 168 30.79 -22.00 39.01
C VAL A 168 29.37 -21.47 38.86
N ARG A 169 28.68 -21.90 37.81
CA ARG A 169 27.24 -21.62 37.64
C ARG A 169 26.46 -22.33 38.75
N GLN A 170 25.54 -21.62 39.40
CA GLN A 170 24.67 -22.23 40.40
C GLN A 170 23.77 -23.29 39.73
N GLN A 171 23.87 -24.55 40.17
CA GLN A 171 23.12 -25.65 39.57
C GLN A 171 21.60 -25.44 39.73
N GLY A 172 20.87 -25.65 38.64
CA GLY A 172 19.41 -25.56 38.59
C GLY A 172 18.83 -24.14 38.66
N ALA A 173 19.67 -23.10 38.77
CA ALA A 173 19.22 -21.71 38.88
C ALA A 173 19.49 -20.95 37.57
N VAL A 174 18.43 -20.41 36.97
CA VAL A 174 18.49 -19.58 35.75
C VAL A 174 17.68 -18.31 35.98
N ILE A 175 18.27 -17.17 35.60
CA ILE A 175 17.59 -15.87 35.71
C ILE A 175 16.72 -15.64 34.49
N ALA A 176 17.31 -15.77 33.30
CA ALA A 176 16.60 -15.51 32.05
C ALA A 176 17.20 -16.27 30.86
N TYR A 177 16.32 -16.73 29.98
CA TYR A 177 16.64 -17.16 28.62
C TYR A 177 16.38 -15.98 27.69
N LEU A 178 17.42 -15.48 27.04
CA LEU A 178 17.39 -14.25 26.26
C LEU A 178 17.91 -14.50 24.85
N ASN A 179 17.70 -13.51 23.99
CA ASN A 179 18.18 -13.55 22.61
C ASN A 179 18.71 -12.16 22.23
N SER A 180 19.81 -12.11 21.47
CA SER A 180 20.41 -10.85 21.02
C SER A 180 19.54 -10.09 20.00
N GLY A 181 18.52 -10.74 19.42
CA GLY A 181 17.54 -10.13 18.52
C GLY A 181 18.14 -9.58 17.23
N VAL A 182 17.35 -8.79 16.49
CA VAL A 182 17.75 -8.22 15.18
C VAL A 182 18.78 -7.09 15.28
N THR A 183 18.91 -6.48 16.45
CA THR A 183 19.91 -5.45 16.75
C THR A 183 21.23 -6.07 17.22
N GLY A 184 21.21 -7.33 17.65
CA GLY A 184 22.35 -8.02 18.29
C GLY A 184 22.68 -7.48 19.68
N ARG A 185 21.74 -6.75 20.30
CA ARG A 185 21.87 -6.14 21.61
C ARG A 185 20.66 -6.48 22.47
N ASN A 186 20.92 -6.81 23.73
CA ASN A 186 19.87 -7.07 24.72
C ASN A 186 20.27 -6.46 26.06
N THR A 187 19.31 -5.90 26.80
CA THR A 187 19.55 -5.35 28.14
C THR A 187 18.63 -6.04 29.13
N ILE A 188 19.21 -6.52 30.23
CA ILE A 188 18.50 -7.10 31.37
C ILE A 188 18.87 -6.33 32.63
N TYR A 189 17.91 -6.13 33.54
CA TYR A 189 18.15 -5.43 34.80
C TYR A 189 18.30 -6.43 35.93
N LEU A 190 19.44 -6.35 36.63
CA LEU A 190 19.87 -7.32 37.64
C LEU A 190 20.48 -6.57 38.82
N ALA A 191 20.18 -6.99 40.04
CA ALA A 191 20.69 -6.34 41.25
C ALA A 191 22.23 -6.36 41.35
N ASP A 192 22.79 -5.28 41.88
CA ASP A 192 24.18 -5.25 42.33
C ASP A 192 24.30 -5.77 43.78
N ALA A 193 25.52 -5.90 44.30
CA ALA A 193 25.78 -6.44 45.63
C ALA A 193 25.02 -5.71 46.76
N SER A 194 24.77 -4.40 46.64
CA SER A 194 24.13 -3.58 47.68
C SER A 194 22.62 -3.75 47.77
N HIS A 195 21.97 -4.25 46.72
CA HIS A 195 20.51 -4.42 46.64
C HIS A 195 20.06 -5.89 46.66
N THR A 196 20.91 -6.80 47.15
CA THR A 196 20.62 -8.24 47.26
C THR A 196 20.39 -8.67 48.73
N ILE A 197 19.80 -9.86 48.94
CA ILE A 197 19.55 -10.42 50.27
C ILE A 197 20.23 -11.76 50.50
N GLY A 198 20.78 -11.95 51.70
CA GLY A 198 21.29 -13.25 52.14
C GLY A 198 22.43 -13.78 51.28
N GLN A 199 22.28 -15.02 50.76
CA GLN A 199 23.24 -15.67 49.87
C GLN A 199 22.94 -15.43 48.37
N ALA A 200 22.09 -14.45 48.05
CA ALA A 200 21.82 -14.11 46.66
C ALA A 200 23.13 -13.65 45.99
N PRO A 201 23.41 -14.14 44.79
CA PRO A 201 24.71 -13.94 44.17
C PRO A 201 24.84 -12.53 43.61
N ALA A 202 25.92 -11.85 43.98
CA ALA A 202 26.30 -10.54 43.46
C ALA A 202 27.05 -10.61 42.11
N SER A 203 27.25 -11.82 41.60
CA SER A 203 27.98 -12.12 40.37
C SER A 203 27.11 -12.99 39.46
N TYR A 204 27.21 -12.74 38.16
CA TYR A 204 26.42 -13.42 37.14
C TYR A 204 27.31 -14.18 36.14
N VAL A 205 26.71 -15.18 35.49
CA VAL A 205 27.32 -15.98 34.44
C VAL A 205 26.55 -15.78 33.16
N PHE A 206 27.26 -15.49 32.08
CA PHE A 206 26.74 -15.55 30.72
C PHE A 206 27.06 -16.91 30.12
N SER A 207 26.09 -17.50 29.43
CA SER A 207 26.29 -18.74 28.69
C SER A 207 25.55 -18.72 27.36
N SER A 208 26.16 -19.24 26.30
CA SER A 208 25.51 -19.41 24.99
C SER A 208 25.90 -20.75 24.38
N ALA A 209 24.94 -21.41 23.74
CA ALA A 209 25.17 -22.72 23.15
C ALA A 209 26.08 -22.63 21.91
N GLY A 210 27.09 -23.48 21.87
CA GLY A 210 27.97 -23.70 20.73
C GLY A 210 27.62 -24.98 19.95
N TYR A 211 28.50 -25.37 19.03
CA TYR A 211 28.33 -26.57 18.21
C TYR A 211 28.58 -27.87 19.01
N GLY A 212 27.82 -28.93 18.74
CA GLY A 212 28.10 -30.27 19.30
C GLY A 212 27.87 -30.39 20.82
N GLY A 213 27.09 -29.47 21.39
CA GLY A 213 26.81 -29.42 22.83
C GLY A 213 27.85 -28.64 23.65
N SER A 214 28.77 -27.90 23.00
CA SER A 214 29.66 -26.98 23.71
C SER A 214 28.91 -25.75 24.21
N GLU A 215 29.52 -25.05 25.16
CA GLU A 215 28.95 -23.85 25.77
C GLU A 215 30.03 -22.76 25.84
N PHE A 216 29.71 -21.59 25.31
CA PHE A 216 30.50 -20.37 25.50
C PHE A 216 30.11 -19.78 26.84
N ILE A 217 31.03 -19.71 27.80
CA ILE A 217 30.73 -19.29 29.17
C ILE A 217 31.63 -18.13 29.56
N LEU A 218 31.04 -17.10 30.18
CA LEU A 218 31.78 -16.02 30.85
C LEU A 218 31.33 -15.91 32.30
N TYR A 219 32.31 -15.99 33.20
CA TYR A 219 32.15 -15.82 34.65
C TYR A 219 32.48 -14.40 35.10
N ASN A 220 32.22 -14.11 36.38
CA ASN A 220 32.61 -12.90 37.10
C ASN A 220 31.95 -11.62 36.56
N ILE A 221 30.69 -11.71 36.09
CA ILE A 221 29.94 -10.53 35.68
C ILE A 221 29.39 -9.84 36.94
N ASN A 222 30.15 -8.87 37.44
CA ASN A 222 29.74 -8.01 38.56
C ASN A 222 29.10 -6.72 38.05
N LEU A 223 28.08 -6.24 38.76
CA LEU A 223 27.37 -4.99 38.48
C LEU A 223 27.64 -3.95 39.57
N GLU A 224 27.53 -2.68 39.20
CA GLU A 224 27.65 -1.55 40.11
C GLU A 224 26.28 -0.90 40.29
N ASP A 225 26.03 -0.37 41.50
CA ASP A 225 24.78 0.31 41.82
C ASP A 225 24.47 1.42 40.80
N LYS A 226 23.21 1.46 40.34
CA LYS A 226 22.66 2.45 39.40
C LYS A 226 23.36 2.57 38.03
N LYS A 227 24.30 1.67 37.70
CA LYS A 227 25.04 1.71 36.44
C LYS A 227 24.63 0.59 35.50
N THR A 228 24.69 0.88 34.20
CA THR A 228 24.56 -0.13 33.14
C THR A 228 25.95 -0.59 32.70
N LYS A 229 26.29 -1.85 32.98
CA LYS A 229 27.50 -2.49 32.47
C LYS A 229 27.27 -2.93 31.03
N VAL A 230 28.10 -2.43 30.11
CA VAL A 230 28.12 -2.91 28.73
C VAL A 230 29.11 -4.06 28.63
N LEU A 231 28.59 -5.24 28.31
CA LEU A 231 29.37 -6.45 28.10
C LEU A 231 29.45 -6.73 26.59
N ASN A 232 30.63 -6.49 26.02
CA ASN A 232 30.95 -6.88 24.64
C ASN A 232 31.54 -8.29 24.66
N TYR A 233 30.70 -9.30 24.45
CA TYR A 233 31.16 -10.68 24.39
C TYR A 233 31.56 -11.03 22.96
N VAL A 234 32.80 -11.48 22.78
CA VAL A 234 33.35 -11.91 21.51
C VAL A 234 33.38 -13.44 21.49
N PHE A 235 32.75 -14.06 20.50
CA PHE A 235 32.85 -15.50 20.31
C PHE A 235 34.27 -15.84 19.85
N SER A 236 34.97 -16.65 20.63
CA SER A 236 36.29 -17.17 20.27
C SER A 236 36.24 -17.98 19.00
N ASP A 237 37.25 -17.80 18.16
CA ASP A 237 37.46 -18.64 17.00
C ASP A 237 38.94 -18.90 16.74
N LEU A 238 39.16 -19.88 15.86
CA LEU A 238 40.46 -20.30 15.41
C LEU A 238 40.51 -20.24 13.89
N MET A 239 41.45 -19.47 13.38
CA MET A 239 41.77 -19.42 11.96
C MET A 239 43.09 -20.14 11.72
N ILE A 240 43.03 -21.29 11.08
CA ILE A 240 44.23 -22.07 10.73
C ILE A 240 44.51 -21.94 9.24
N LYS A 241 45.74 -21.58 8.88
CA LYS A 241 46.24 -21.73 7.52
C LYS A 241 47.00 -23.04 7.36
N PHE A 242 46.60 -23.87 6.41
CA PHE A 242 47.32 -25.08 6.04
C PHE A 242 48.09 -24.89 4.73
N ARG A 243 49.36 -25.30 4.72
CA ARG A 243 50.23 -25.28 3.53
C ARG A 243 50.86 -26.64 3.28
N ASP A 244 51.20 -26.92 2.02
CA ASP A 244 51.94 -28.10 1.63
C ASP A 244 53.45 -27.96 1.93
N LYS A 245 54.22 -29.02 1.63
CA LYS A 245 55.69 -29.05 1.82
C LYS A 245 56.44 -27.96 1.05
N ASN A 246 55.82 -27.41 0.00
CA ASN A 246 56.38 -26.35 -0.83
C ASN A 246 55.84 -24.97 -0.43
N THR A 247 55.18 -24.86 0.73
CA THR A 247 54.56 -23.65 1.27
C THR A 247 53.37 -23.11 0.46
N ASN A 248 52.85 -23.89 -0.50
CA ASN A 248 51.63 -23.54 -1.21
C ASN A 248 50.41 -23.78 -0.33
N ASN A 249 49.36 -22.97 -0.49
CA ASN A 249 48.10 -23.18 0.22
C ASN A 249 47.53 -24.57 -0.10
N LEU A 250 47.01 -25.27 0.91
CA LEU A 250 46.28 -26.51 0.63
C LEU A 250 45.05 -26.23 -0.25
N PRO A 251 44.68 -27.18 -1.14
CA PRO A 251 43.52 -27.04 -1.99
C PRO A 251 42.23 -26.84 -1.19
N ALA A 252 41.39 -25.95 -1.71
CA ALA A 252 40.03 -25.76 -1.20
C ALA A 252 39.26 -27.09 -1.23
N GLY A 253 38.53 -27.39 -0.15
CA GLY A 253 37.80 -28.65 0.00
C GLY A 253 38.56 -29.74 0.76
N THR A 254 39.86 -29.56 1.05
CA THR A 254 40.61 -30.48 1.94
C THR A 254 39.93 -30.52 3.31
N MET A 255 39.58 -31.72 3.79
CA MET A 255 38.84 -31.86 5.04
C MET A 255 39.77 -31.95 6.26
N VAL A 256 39.44 -31.16 7.28
CA VAL A 256 40.11 -31.10 8.58
C VAL A 256 39.13 -31.51 9.67
N GLU A 257 39.48 -32.53 10.43
CA GLU A 257 38.67 -33.04 11.54
C GLU A 257 39.19 -32.47 12.86
N PHE A 258 38.29 -31.89 13.67
CA PHE A 258 38.58 -31.31 14.98
C PHE A 258 38.03 -32.18 16.11
N PHE A 259 38.81 -32.29 17.17
CA PHE A 259 38.53 -33.08 18.36
C PHE A 259 38.93 -32.31 19.63
N GLU A 260 38.31 -32.68 20.75
CA GLU A 260 38.82 -32.31 22.07
C GLU A 260 40.17 -33.01 22.30
N GLN A 261 41.11 -32.35 22.98
CA GLN A 261 42.37 -32.97 23.36
C GLN A 261 42.25 -33.56 24.77
N GLU A 262 42.44 -34.87 24.88
CA GLU A 262 42.43 -35.57 26.17
C GLU A 262 43.86 -35.99 26.57
N ILE A 263 44.05 -36.26 27.85
CA ILE A 263 45.25 -36.90 28.38
C ILE A 263 44.84 -38.31 28.79
N ASP A 264 45.45 -39.32 28.16
CA ASP A 264 45.16 -40.71 28.46
C ASP A 264 45.64 -41.11 29.88
N ALA A 265 45.24 -42.31 30.33
CA ALA A 265 45.62 -42.84 31.64
C ALA A 265 47.15 -42.98 31.86
N SER A 266 47.96 -42.86 30.79
CA SER A 266 49.42 -42.87 30.83
C SER A 266 50.05 -41.49 30.77
N GLY A 267 49.25 -40.42 30.84
CA GLY A 267 49.73 -39.04 30.80
C GLY A 267 50.07 -38.54 29.39
N ARG A 268 49.72 -39.27 28.33
CA ARG A 268 50.01 -38.90 26.94
C ARG A 268 48.81 -38.22 26.28
N LYS A 269 49.08 -37.28 25.37
CA LYS A 269 48.05 -36.57 24.62
C LYS A 269 47.36 -37.52 23.65
N ALA A 270 46.04 -37.54 23.68
CA ALA A 270 45.22 -38.40 22.85
C ALA A 270 44.10 -37.61 22.16
N VAL A 271 43.61 -38.17 21.05
CA VAL A 271 42.42 -37.68 20.36
C VAL A 271 41.21 -38.02 21.22
N GLY A 272 40.52 -37.00 21.71
CA GLY A 272 39.29 -37.15 22.49
C GLY A 272 38.04 -37.17 21.62
N LYS A 273 36.96 -36.62 22.15
CA LYS A 273 35.66 -36.53 21.48
C LYS A 273 35.73 -35.78 20.14
N PHE A 274 35.13 -36.37 19.10
CA PHE A 274 34.96 -35.70 17.81
C PHE A 274 34.05 -34.48 17.95
N ILE A 275 34.53 -33.33 17.48
CA ILE A 275 33.78 -32.09 17.48
C ILE A 275 33.10 -31.92 16.12
N LYS A 276 33.88 -31.66 15.06
CA LYS A 276 33.36 -31.34 13.72
C LYS A 276 34.43 -31.53 12.64
N GLN A 277 34.00 -31.68 11.40
CA GLN A 277 34.87 -31.60 10.22
C GLN A 277 34.60 -30.32 9.43
N LEU A 278 35.67 -29.64 9.01
CA LEU A 278 35.63 -28.38 8.25
C LEU A 278 36.53 -28.47 7.02
N SER A 279 36.14 -27.80 5.94
CA SER A 279 36.93 -27.75 4.70
C SER A 279 37.83 -26.54 4.66
N VAL A 280 39.04 -26.69 4.13
CA VAL A 280 39.95 -25.60 3.75
C VAL A 280 39.32 -24.74 2.66
N ASP A 281 39.45 -23.42 2.75
CA ASP A 281 38.96 -22.46 1.75
C ASP A 281 39.93 -22.24 0.58
N ARG A 282 39.60 -21.35 -0.37
CA ARG A 282 40.45 -21.04 -1.54
C ARG A 282 41.80 -20.40 -1.20
N TYR A 283 41.97 -19.92 0.02
CA TYR A 283 43.17 -19.24 0.49
C TYR A 283 43.99 -20.12 1.45
N GLY A 284 43.58 -21.38 1.64
CA GLY A 284 44.25 -22.32 2.54
C GLY A 284 43.81 -22.19 3.99
N TYR A 285 42.74 -21.47 4.31
CA TYR A 285 42.28 -21.24 5.68
C TYR A 285 41.11 -22.14 6.09
N VAL A 286 41.06 -22.47 7.37
CA VAL A 286 39.91 -23.07 8.06
C VAL A 286 39.55 -22.17 9.22
N LEU A 287 38.27 -21.80 9.31
CA LEU A 287 37.73 -21.02 10.42
C LEU A 287 36.87 -21.92 11.32
N PHE A 288 37.27 -22.03 12.58
CA PHE A 288 36.63 -22.87 13.59
C PHE A 288 36.23 -22.01 14.80
N GLU A 289 34.96 -21.60 14.85
CA GLU A 289 34.37 -20.90 16.00
C GLU A 289 34.01 -21.91 17.09
N TYR A 290 34.68 -21.83 18.24
CA TYR A 290 34.52 -22.77 19.34
C TYR A 290 35.06 -22.16 20.65
N PRO A 291 34.57 -22.57 21.84
CA PRO A 291 35.02 -22.00 23.11
C PRO A 291 36.53 -22.11 23.34
N ALA A 292 37.05 -21.28 24.24
CA ALA A 292 38.46 -21.33 24.63
C ALA A 292 38.84 -22.72 25.18
N GLY A 293 40.02 -23.21 24.80
CA GLY A 293 40.44 -24.57 25.16
C GLY A 293 41.63 -25.07 24.34
N VAL A 294 41.98 -26.33 24.54
CA VAL A 294 43.04 -27.02 23.79
C VAL A 294 42.41 -28.16 22.98
N TYR A 295 42.71 -28.17 21.69
CA TYR A 295 42.08 -29.03 20.71
C TYR A 295 43.11 -29.80 19.90
N TRP A 296 42.59 -30.81 19.19
CA TRP A 296 43.34 -31.62 18.25
C TRP A 296 42.70 -31.50 16.87
N ALA A 297 43.51 -31.29 15.84
CA ALA A 297 43.04 -31.38 14.46
C ALA A 297 43.77 -32.50 13.72
N ARG A 298 43.14 -33.09 12.70
CA ARG A 298 43.82 -34.00 11.80
C ARG A 298 43.34 -33.89 10.36
N ILE A 299 44.23 -34.19 9.43
CA ILE A 299 44.00 -34.16 7.98
C ILE A 299 44.35 -35.53 7.41
N LYS A 300 43.46 -36.09 6.59
CA LYS A 300 43.70 -37.37 5.92
C LYS A 300 44.66 -37.18 4.74
N LYS A 301 45.72 -38.00 4.68
CA LYS A 301 46.71 -38.06 3.60
C LYS A 301 46.17 -38.87 2.41
N SER A 302 46.79 -38.70 1.24
CA SER A 302 46.49 -39.48 0.03
C SER A 302 46.71 -40.99 0.19
N GLY A 303 47.54 -41.41 1.16
CA GLY A 303 47.76 -42.82 1.51
C GLY A 303 46.76 -43.41 2.52
N GLY A 304 45.78 -42.64 3.00
CA GLY A 304 44.78 -43.08 3.98
C GLY A 304 45.12 -42.80 5.45
N ASP A 305 46.40 -42.58 5.77
CA ASP A 305 46.88 -42.17 7.10
C ASP A 305 46.52 -40.72 7.44
N TYR A 306 46.62 -40.32 8.71
CA TYR A 306 46.31 -38.97 9.17
C TYR A 306 47.57 -38.18 9.56
N HIS A 307 47.64 -36.90 9.15
CA HIS A 307 48.48 -35.88 9.80
C HIS A 307 47.75 -35.35 11.02
N ASN A 308 48.39 -35.39 12.19
CA ASN A 308 47.82 -34.93 13.45
C ASN A 308 48.45 -33.61 13.90
N PHE A 309 47.63 -32.72 14.44
CA PHE A 309 47.98 -31.42 14.97
C PHE A 309 47.44 -31.32 16.41
N PRO A 310 48.21 -31.78 17.41
CA PRO A 310 47.87 -31.58 18.82
C PRO A 310 48.12 -30.13 19.26
N ASP A 311 47.70 -29.81 20.48
CA ASP A 311 47.96 -28.55 21.21
C ASP A 311 47.47 -27.29 20.49
N ILE A 312 46.35 -27.39 19.80
CA ILE A 312 45.72 -26.25 19.16
C ILE A 312 44.95 -25.48 20.22
N THR A 313 45.56 -24.41 20.73
CA THR A 313 44.91 -23.52 21.70
C THR A 313 43.99 -22.53 21.00
N ILE A 314 42.77 -22.37 21.52
CA ILE A 314 41.86 -21.25 21.22
C ILE A 314 41.83 -20.36 22.46
N ASN A 315 42.18 -19.09 22.26
CA ASN A 315 42.13 -18.09 23.32
C ASN A 315 40.70 -17.60 23.55
N ASP A 316 40.41 -17.23 24.79
CA ASP A 316 39.11 -16.67 25.14
C ASP A 316 38.92 -15.28 24.52
N LEU A 317 37.68 -14.99 24.11
CA LEU A 317 37.21 -13.71 23.56
C LEU A 317 37.98 -13.15 22.34
N THR A 318 38.75 -13.97 21.63
CA THR A 318 39.62 -13.49 20.54
C THR A 318 39.77 -14.51 19.40
N ARG A 319 40.16 -14.03 18.21
CA ARG A 319 40.61 -14.90 17.12
C ARG A 319 42.03 -15.38 17.40
N THR A 320 42.20 -16.69 17.41
CA THR A 320 43.53 -17.31 17.40
C THR A 320 43.94 -17.64 15.97
N ILE A 321 45.14 -17.25 15.55
CA ILE A 321 45.65 -17.54 14.20
C ILE A 321 46.80 -18.55 14.31
N LYS A 322 46.72 -19.63 13.53
CA LYS A 322 47.78 -20.66 13.43
C LYS A 322 48.13 -20.92 11.98
N VAL A 323 49.36 -21.35 11.74
CA VAL A 323 49.83 -21.79 10.43
C VAL A 323 50.50 -23.14 10.61
N PHE A 324 50.09 -24.12 9.81
CA PHE A 324 50.67 -25.46 9.81
C PHE A 324 51.10 -25.86 8.40
N ASP A 325 52.26 -26.49 8.32
CA ASP A 325 52.83 -27.04 7.09
C ASP A 325 52.71 -28.56 7.13
N ILE A 326 52.26 -29.18 6.03
CA ILE A 326 52.09 -30.64 5.92
C ILE A 326 53.10 -31.23 4.93
N SER A 327 53.57 -32.46 5.16
CA SER A 327 54.67 -33.03 4.39
C SER A 327 54.31 -33.53 2.96
N ASP A 328 53.04 -33.48 2.55
CA ASP A 328 52.55 -34.05 1.29
C ASP A 328 52.13 -32.96 0.29
N SER A 329 52.40 -33.18 -1.02
CA SER A 329 51.90 -32.32 -2.11
C SER A 329 50.46 -32.69 -2.45
N ALA A 330 49.58 -31.70 -2.47
CA ALA A 330 48.16 -31.92 -2.72
C ALA A 330 47.83 -31.81 -4.22
N THR A 331 47.26 -32.86 -4.80
CA THR A 331 46.50 -32.80 -6.06
C THR A 331 45.01 -32.68 -5.71
N ALA A 332 44.35 -31.65 -6.24
CA ALA A 332 42.94 -31.39 -6.00
C ALA A 332 42.08 -32.23 -6.93
N GLU A 333 41.16 -33.03 -6.37
CA GLU A 333 40.01 -33.51 -7.12
C GLU A 333 38.89 -32.46 -6.97
N LEU A 334 38.69 -31.65 -8.01
CA LEU A 334 37.81 -30.47 -8.02
C LEU A 334 36.31 -30.81 -8.09
N ALA A 335 35.94 -32.07 -8.34
CA ALA A 335 34.56 -32.53 -8.32
C ALA A 335 34.40 -33.59 -7.23
N CYS A 336 33.46 -33.39 -6.31
CA CYS A 336 33.22 -34.36 -5.24
C CYS A 336 32.82 -35.72 -5.83
N ALA A 337 33.53 -36.80 -5.44
CA ALA A 337 33.14 -38.16 -5.76
C ALA A 337 31.82 -38.58 -5.05
N ALA A 338 31.60 -38.05 -3.85
CA ALA A 338 30.41 -38.28 -3.04
C ALA A 338 29.27 -37.30 -3.37
N ASN A 339 28.05 -37.82 -3.39
CA ASN A 339 26.84 -37.02 -3.54
C ASN A 339 26.54 -36.21 -2.27
N SER A 340 26.18 -34.95 -2.42
CA SER A 340 25.66 -34.09 -1.35
C SER A 340 24.14 -33.90 -1.51
N THR A 341 23.45 -33.67 -0.39
CA THR A 341 21.99 -33.52 -0.36
C THR A 341 21.62 -32.09 0.05
N LEU A 342 20.72 -31.46 -0.71
CA LEU A 342 20.08 -30.21 -0.34
C LEU A 342 18.61 -30.48 0.00
N ASN A 343 18.24 -30.18 1.24
CA ASN A 343 16.87 -30.22 1.73
C ASN A 343 16.35 -28.78 1.85
N VAL A 344 15.48 -28.37 0.94
CA VAL A 344 14.80 -27.08 1.02
C VAL A 344 13.48 -27.28 1.75
N VAL A 345 13.23 -26.48 2.78
CA VAL A 345 11.97 -26.47 3.52
C VAL A 345 11.25 -25.17 3.21
N ALA A 346 10.15 -25.24 2.44
CA ALA A 346 9.35 -24.08 2.10
C ALA A 346 8.27 -23.86 3.17
N ARG A 347 8.21 -22.65 3.73
CA ARG A 347 7.24 -22.28 4.77
C ARG A 347 6.49 -21.01 4.42
N LYS A 348 5.26 -20.88 4.92
CA LYS A 348 4.52 -19.61 4.94
C LYS A 348 5.12 -18.65 5.95
N ALA A 349 4.74 -17.38 5.90
CA ALA A 349 5.09 -16.40 6.93
C ALA A 349 4.68 -16.84 8.35
N ALA A 350 3.53 -17.52 8.47
CA ALA A 350 3.03 -18.06 9.73
C ALA A 350 3.72 -19.35 10.21
N GLY A 351 4.63 -19.93 9.41
CA GLY A 351 5.41 -21.12 9.76
C GLY A 351 4.89 -22.46 9.20
N ASP A 352 3.69 -22.50 8.61
CA ASP A 352 3.15 -23.70 7.96
C ASP A 352 4.02 -24.16 6.77
N TYR A 353 4.08 -25.47 6.52
CA TYR A 353 4.76 -26.05 5.36
C TYR A 353 4.00 -25.80 4.04
N ILE A 354 4.74 -25.68 2.94
CA ILE A 354 4.19 -25.45 1.59
C ILE A 354 4.61 -26.57 0.63
N ALA A 355 3.63 -27.32 0.15
CA ALA A 355 3.80 -28.37 -0.84
C ALA A 355 3.81 -27.86 -2.29
N GLY A 356 4.45 -28.60 -3.20
CA GLY A 356 4.39 -28.35 -4.64
C GLY A 356 5.24 -27.18 -5.16
N ILE A 357 6.12 -26.61 -4.34
CA ILE A 357 7.05 -25.54 -4.74
C ILE A 357 8.19 -26.14 -5.53
N LYS A 358 8.40 -25.66 -6.76
CA LYS A 358 9.51 -26.09 -7.61
C LYS A 358 10.79 -25.38 -7.20
N LEU A 359 11.88 -26.13 -7.12
CA LEU A 359 13.20 -25.63 -6.76
C LEU A 359 14.21 -25.91 -7.87
N LYS A 360 15.10 -24.96 -8.11
CA LYS A 360 16.22 -25.06 -9.04
C LYS A 360 17.48 -24.50 -8.40
N LEU A 361 18.57 -25.25 -8.46
CA LEU A 361 19.88 -24.85 -7.96
C LEU A 361 20.80 -24.55 -9.14
N TYR A 362 21.37 -23.35 -9.17
CA TYR A 362 22.27 -22.90 -10.22
C TYR A 362 23.67 -22.69 -9.67
N GLU A 363 24.70 -22.89 -10.49
CA GLU A 363 26.05 -22.39 -10.20
C GLU A 363 26.03 -20.86 -10.14
N LYS A 364 26.64 -20.25 -9.12
CA LYS A 364 26.77 -18.79 -9.02
C LYS A 364 27.87 -18.32 -9.97
N LYS A 365 27.50 -17.46 -10.91
CA LYS A 365 28.45 -16.66 -11.68
C LYS A 365 28.41 -15.22 -11.21
N VAL A 366 29.46 -14.48 -11.54
CA VAL A 366 29.53 -13.05 -11.33
C VAL A 366 29.57 -12.40 -12.69
N ASN A 367 28.68 -11.43 -12.94
CA ASN A 367 28.66 -10.71 -14.22
C ASN A 367 29.74 -9.62 -14.26
N ALA A 368 29.89 -8.94 -15.42
CA ALA A 368 30.91 -7.91 -15.64
C ALA A 368 30.89 -6.75 -14.62
N ASN A 369 29.76 -6.54 -13.92
CA ASN A 369 29.57 -5.49 -12.91
C ASN A 369 29.75 -6.02 -11.48
N ASN A 370 30.37 -7.19 -11.30
CA ASN A 370 30.57 -7.86 -10.03
C ASN A 370 29.25 -8.26 -9.30
N VAL A 371 28.14 -8.39 -10.04
CA VAL A 371 26.82 -8.76 -9.49
C VAL A 371 26.58 -10.27 -9.64
N PRO A 372 26.13 -10.97 -8.57
CA PRO A 372 25.75 -12.39 -8.63
C PRO A 372 24.67 -12.67 -9.68
N ALA A 373 24.89 -13.68 -10.51
CA ALA A 373 23.95 -14.12 -11.54
C ALA A 373 23.90 -15.66 -11.64
N PRO A 374 22.74 -16.25 -11.97
CA PRO A 374 22.63 -17.70 -12.16
C PRO A 374 23.39 -18.16 -13.41
N GLY A 375 24.22 -19.18 -13.23
CA GLY A 375 24.97 -19.87 -14.26
C GLY A 375 24.30 -21.17 -14.72
N ALA A 376 25.06 -22.26 -14.79
CA ALA A 376 24.53 -23.56 -15.20
C ALA A 376 23.54 -24.12 -14.17
N LEU A 377 22.43 -24.70 -14.64
CA LEU A 377 21.51 -25.43 -13.77
C LEU A 377 22.18 -26.74 -13.32
N ILE A 378 22.20 -26.98 -12.01
CA ILE A 378 22.84 -28.15 -11.40
C ILE A 378 21.82 -29.25 -11.15
N VAL A 379 20.73 -28.89 -10.46
CA VAL A 379 19.67 -29.83 -10.10
C VAL A 379 18.35 -29.09 -9.91
N SER A 380 17.25 -29.81 -10.08
CA SER A 380 15.89 -29.32 -9.82
C SER A 380 15.08 -30.34 -9.04
N GLY A 381 14.09 -29.87 -8.29
CA GLY A 381 13.19 -30.71 -7.51
C GLY A 381 11.87 -30.01 -7.22
N VAL A 382 11.02 -30.64 -6.42
CA VAL A 382 9.73 -30.11 -5.98
C VAL A 382 9.55 -30.45 -4.50
N THR A 383 8.90 -29.59 -3.72
CA THR A 383 8.55 -29.89 -2.34
C THR A 383 7.41 -30.90 -2.25
N ASP A 384 7.53 -31.87 -1.35
CA ASP A 384 6.50 -32.85 -1.03
C ASP A 384 5.34 -32.25 -0.20
N ASP A 385 4.38 -33.09 0.19
CA ASP A 385 3.21 -32.68 0.99
C ASP A 385 3.58 -32.16 2.39
N LEU A 386 4.79 -32.47 2.87
CA LEU A 386 5.34 -31.98 4.12
C LEU A 386 6.18 -30.70 3.91
N GLY A 387 6.25 -30.18 2.69
CA GLY A 387 6.99 -28.97 2.32
C GLY A 387 8.51 -29.14 2.22
N HIS A 388 8.99 -30.38 2.12
CA HIS A 388 10.41 -30.72 1.97
C HIS A 388 10.74 -31.02 0.50
N GLY A 389 11.70 -30.30 -0.05
CA GLY A 389 12.26 -30.53 -1.37
C GLY A 389 13.68 -31.04 -1.25
N THR A 390 13.87 -32.33 -1.42
CA THR A 390 15.19 -32.99 -1.34
C THR A 390 15.77 -33.20 -2.73
N VAL A 391 16.97 -32.68 -2.96
CA VAL A 391 17.73 -32.89 -4.20
C VAL A 391 19.14 -33.34 -3.88
N THR A 392 19.66 -34.25 -4.70
CA THR A 392 21.00 -34.81 -4.53
C THR A 392 21.84 -34.50 -5.77
N PHE A 393 23.06 -34.02 -5.58
CA PHE A 393 23.98 -33.71 -6.67
C PHE A 393 25.44 -33.82 -6.21
N ARG A 394 26.38 -33.79 -7.15
CA ARG A 394 27.81 -33.76 -6.84
C ARG A 394 28.31 -32.32 -6.88
N PRO A 395 28.54 -31.68 -5.72
CA PRO A 395 29.03 -30.32 -5.71
C PRO A 395 30.50 -30.26 -6.13
N ASP A 396 30.91 -29.07 -6.53
CA ASP A 396 32.29 -28.65 -6.66
C ASP A 396 32.53 -27.74 -5.45
N SER A 397 33.42 -28.15 -4.56
CA SER A 397 33.69 -27.45 -3.30
C SER A 397 34.29 -26.05 -3.51
N SER A 398 34.78 -25.74 -4.71
CA SER A 398 35.29 -24.40 -5.06
C SER A 398 34.19 -23.42 -5.48
N LYS A 399 32.97 -23.90 -5.76
CA LYS A 399 31.88 -23.12 -6.33
C LYS A 399 30.81 -22.75 -5.30
N SER A 400 30.19 -21.59 -5.51
CA SER A 400 28.97 -21.16 -4.83
C SER A 400 27.74 -21.43 -5.72
N TYR A 401 26.57 -21.48 -5.12
CA TYR A 401 25.30 -21.79 -5.78
C TYR A 401 24.22 -20.76 -5.45
N ILE A 402 23.26 -20.59 -6.36
CA ILE A 402 22.07 -19.73 -6.24
C ILE A 402 20.84 -20.63 -6.22
N LEU A 403 19.95 -20.42 -5.26
CA LEU A 403 18.69 -21.14 -5.16
C LEU A 403 17.55 -20.30 -5.75
N LYS A 404 16.75 -20.95 -6.60
CA LYS A 404 15.52 -20.39 -7.17
C LYS A 404 14.32 -21.25 -6.76
N LEU A 405 13.28 -20.63 -6.20
CA LEU A 405 12.01 -21.28 -5.87
C LEU A 405 10.87 -20.64 -6.65
N TYR A 406 9.87 -21.41 -7.09
CA TYR A 406 8.67 -20.88 -7.74
C TYR A 406 7.48 -21.83 -7.63
N ASP A 407 6.27 -21.27 -7.57
CA ASP A 407 5.02 -22.05 -7.55
C ASP A 407 4.55 -22.39 -8.98
N LYS A 408 4.14 -21.38 -9.75
CA LYS A 408 3.53 -21.58 -11.08
C LYS A 408 4.49 -21.34 -12.24
N ASN A 409 4.98 -20.11 -12.38
CA ASN A 409 5.86 -19.71 -13.48
C ASN A 409 7.31 -19.54 -13.00
N ALA A 410 8.27 -20.11 -13.72
CA ALA A 410 9.68 -20.00 -13.38
C ALA A 410 10.27 -18.62 -13.73
N ASN A 411 9.71 -17.90 -14.69
CA ASN A 411 10.27 -16.64 -15.20
C ASN A 411 9.70 -15.43 -14.47
N VAL A 412 8.49 -15.54 -13.96
CA VAL A 412 7.73 -14.42 -13.38
C VAL A 412 7.21 -14.83 -12.00
N GLY A 413 7.44 -14.01 -10.98
CA GLY A 413 7.02 -14.28 -9.61
C GLY A 413 7.90 -15.28 -8.84
N ALA A 414 9.05 -15.69 -9.40
CA ALA A 414 10.00 -16.59 -8.75
C ALA A 414 10.79 -15.91 -7.63
N PHE A 415 11.16 -16.69 -6.62
CA PHE A 415 12.01 -16.29 -5.50
C PHE A 415 13.46 -16.62 -5.82
N TRP A 416 14.33 -15.61 -5.75
CA TRP A 416 15.76 -15.77 -5.95
C TRP A 416 16.53 -15.53 -4.66
N PHE A 417 17.35 -16.50 -4.28
CA PHE A 417 18.21 -16.44 -3.10
C PHE A 417 19.67 -16.48 -3.55
N TYR A 418 20.32 -15.31 -3.46
CA TYR A 418 21.71 -15.11 -3.86
C TYR A 418 22.71 -15.26 -2.71
N ASP A 419 22.22 -15.74 -1.54
CA ASP A 419 23.05 -16.17 -0.43
C ASP A 419 24.16 -17.09 -0.96
N ASP A 420 25.40 -16.94 -0.48
CA ASP A 420 26.51 -17.80 -0.91
C ASP A 420 26.32 -19.23 -0.37
N ILE A 421 25.49 -20.02 -1.07
CA ILE A 421 25.28 -21.43 -0.77
C ILE A 421 26.52 -22.16 -1.28
N LYS A 422 27.35 -22.66 -0.35
CA LYS A 422 28.47 -23.55 -0.65
C LYS A 422 28.18 -24.94 -0.11
N PHE A 423 28.69 -25.96 -0.78
CA PHE A 423 28.53 -27.35 -0.34
C PHE A 423 29.89 -27.98 -0.13
N ASN A 424 30.03 -28.67 0.99
CA ASN A 424 31.11 -29.62 1.19
C ASN A 424 30.73 -30.97 0.55
N CYS A 425 31.72 -31.77 0.18
CA CYS A 425 31.48 -33.11 -0.38
C CYS A 425 30.75 -33.99 0.64
N GLY A 426 29.65 -34.63 0.24
CA GLY A 426 28.83 -35.48 1.11
C GLY A 426 27.95 -34.72 2.12
N GLU A 427 27.90 -33.38 2.07
CA GLU A 427 27.14 -32.57 3.03
C GLU A 427 25.63 -32.71 2.82
N ASN A 428 24.90 -32.86 3.92
CA ASN A 428 23.45 -32.72 3.96
C ASN A 428 23.10 -31.31 4.47
N LYS A 429 22.69 -30.42 3.57
CA LYS A 429 22.36 -29.02 3.88
C LYS A 429 20.85 -28.81 3.94
N ILE A 430 20.37 -28.19 5.01
CA ILE A 430 18.94 -27.84 5.16
C ILE A 430 18.80 -26.32 5.03
N LEU A 431 17.94 -25.86 4.12
CA LEU A 431 17.61 -24.44 3.92
C LEU A 431 16.12 -24.22 4.17
N VAL A 432 15.78 -23.47 5.22
CA VAL A 432 14.40 -23.06 5.50
C VAL A 432 14.16 -21.71 4.83
N LYS A 433 13.16 -21.62 3.96
CA LYS A 433 12.79 -20.38 3.26
C LYS A 433 11.32 -20.06 3.50
N ASN A 434 11.08 -18.86 4.03
CA ASN A 434 9.74 -18.31 4.21
C ASN A 434 9.32 -17.61 2.91
N LEU A 435 8.28 -18.10 2.27
CA LEU A 435 7.75 -17.58 1.02
C LEU A 435 6.55 -16.68 1.30
N SER A 436 6.45 -15.58 0.54
CA SER A 436 5.27 -14.71 0.59
C SER A 436 4.11 -15.35 -0.17
N GLY A 437 2.96 -15.47 0.50
CA GLY A 437 1.71 -15.91 -0.10
C GLY A 437 0.83 -14.72 -0.50
N LEU A 438 0.14 -14.83 -1.63
CA LEU A 438 -0.96 -13.96 -2.01
C LEU A 438 -2.26 -14.78 -1.89
N SER A 439 -3.13 -14.35 -1.00
CA SER A 439 -4.45 -14.96 -0.80
C SER A 439 -5.54 -14.07 -1.38
N LEU A 440 -6.19 -14.54 -2.44
CA LEU A 440 -7.32 -13.88 -3.09
C LEU A 440 -8.63 -14.39 -2.50
N THR A 441 -9.54 -13.48 -2.17
CA THR A 441 -10.97 -13.77 -1.92
C THR A 441 -11.80 -12.97 -2.91
N ALA A 442 -12.52 -13.64 -3.80
CA ALA A 442 -13.33 -12.99 -4.84
C ALA A 442 -14.82 -13.03 -4.49
N ARG A 443 -15.54 -11.92 -4.68
CA ARG A 443 -16.98 -11.79 -4.38
C ARG A 443 -17.76 -11.20 -5.55
N ASP A 444 -18.98 -11.68 -5.74
CA ASP A 444 -19.93 -11.14 -6.72
C ASP A 444 -20.58 -9.83 -6.24
N LEU A 445 -21.49 -9.29 -7.05
CA LEU A 445 -22.26 -8.07 -6.75
C LEU A 445 -23.10 -8.15 -5.47
N ASN A 446 -23.53 -9.35 -5.09
CA ASN A 446 -24.35 -9.56 -3.90
C ASN A 446 -23.48 -9.86 -2.66
N GLY A 447 -22.15 -9.79 -2.80
CA GLY A 447 -21.19 -10.13 -1.74
C GLY A 447 -20.97 -11.63 -1.55
N SER A 448 -21.58 -12.48 -2.39
CA SER A 448 -21.42 -13.93 -2.37
C SER A 448 -20.05 -14.32 -2.92
N LEU A 449 -19.46 -15.37 -2.39
CA LEU A 449 -18.12 -15.84 -2.78
C LEU A 449 -18.16 -16.45 -4.18
N LEU A 450 -17.27 -15.99 -5.07
CA LEU A 450 -17.10 -16.55 -6.42
C LEU A 450 -16.32 -17.85 -6.33
N LYS A 451 -17.01 -18.99 -6.34
CA LYS A 451 -16.44 -20.35 -6.23
C LYS A 451 -16.07 -20.91 -7.61
N ASP A 452 -14.96 -21.65 -7.68
CA ASP A 452 -14.47 -22.30 -8.90
C ASP A 452 -14.33 -21.36 -10.11
N TYR A 453 -14.01 -20.10 -9.84
CA TYR A 453 -14.01 -19.02 -10.82
C TYR A 453 -12.61 -18.73 -11.35
N ASN A 454 -12.48 -18.61 -12.68
CA ASN A 454 -11.21 -18.35 -13.34
C ASN A 454 -10.71 -16.93 -13.07
N PHE A 455 -9.41 -16.80 -12.77
CA PHE A 455 -8.71 -15.54 -12.69
C PHE A 455 -7.28 -15.68 -13.20
N SER A 456 -6.70 -14.56 -13.63
CA SER A 456 -5.32 -14.47 -14.10
C SER A 456 -4.54 -13.50 -13.22
N LEU A 457 -3.32 -13.89 -12.85
CA LEU A 457 -2.39 -13.05 -12.08
C LEU A 457 -1.23 -12.61 -12.98
N TYR A 458 -0.94 -11.31 -12.98
CA TYR A 458 0.15 -10.70 -13.74
C TYR A 458 1.12 -9.96 -12.83
N LEU A 459 2.41 -9.97 -13.19
CA LEU A 459 3.40 -9.05 -12.65
C LEU A 459 3.35 -7.75 -13.44
N VAL A 460 3.30 -6.61 -12.75
CA VAL A 460 3.17 -5.30 -13.39
C VAL A 460 4.39 -4.44 -13.14
N LYS A 461 4.81 -3.73 -14.18
CA LYS A 461 5.83 -2.67 -14.14
C LYS A 461 5.12 -1.33 -14.29
N LYS A 462 5.64 -0.30 -13.60
CA LYS A 462 5.20 1.08 -13.80
C LYS A 462 6.08 1.71 -14.89
N ASP A 463 5.48 2.49 -15.77
CA ASP A 463 6.23 3.34 -16.70
C ASP A 463 6.77 4.59 -16.00
N ILE A 464 7.48 5.45 -16.74
CA ILE A 464 8.05 6.71 -16.22
C ILE A 464 6.98 7.68 -15.70
N ASP A 465 5.73 7.51 -16.16
CA ASP A 465 4.56 8.30 -15.77
C ASP A 465 3.74 7.61 -14.65
N ASN A 466 4.28 6.53 -14.07
CA ASN A 466 3.70 5.76 -12.98
C ASN A 466 2.42 4.98 -13.36
N ASN A 467 2.12 4.81 -14.65
CA ASN A 467 1.00 3.99 -15.13
C ASN A 467 1.36 2.51 -15.10
N VAL A 468 0.35 1.68 -14.80
CA VAL A 468 0.49 0.22 -14.73
C VAL A 468 0.37 -0.37 -16.13
N LEU A 469 1.45 -0.88 -16.70
CA LEU A 469 1.44 -1.50 -18.03
C LEU A 469 1.22 -3.03 -17.92
N LYS A 470 0.13 -3.52 -18.53
CA LYS A 470 -0.11 -4.96 -18.74
C LYS A 470 0.72 -5.43 -19.93
N ILE A 471 1.94 -5.91 -19.66
CA ILE A 471 2.84 -6.47 -20.67
C ILE A 471 2.54 -7.97 -20.78
N GLY A 472 2.25 -8.47 -21.98
CA GLY A 472 1.76 -9.83 -22.23
C GLY A 472 2.64 -10.96 -21.67
N ASP A 473 3.96 -10.75 -21.58
CA ASP A 473 4.93 -11.76 -21.12
C ASP A 473 5.02 -11.92 -19.59
N ASN A 474 4.21 -11.17 -18.82
CA ASN A 474 4.27 -11.16 -17.35
C ASN A 474 3.17 -12.00 -16.66
N LEU A 475 2.54 -12.94 -17.36
CA LEU A 475 1.57 -13.85 -16.76
C LEU A 475 2.24 -14.76 -15.72
N VAL A 476 1.80 -14.68 -14.47
CA VAL A 476 2.30 -15.52 -13.37
C VAL A 476 1.53 -16.83 -13.34
N ALA A 477 0.20 -16.79 -13.41
CA ALA A 477 -0.65 -17.97 -13.37
C ALA A 477 -2.08 -17.68 -13.84
N ASP A 478 -2.69 -18.69 -14.44
CA ASP A 478 -4.14 -18.82 -14.59
C ASP A 478 -4.64 -19.86 -13.59
N MET A 479 -5.61 -19.48 -12.75
CA MET A 479 -6.07 -20.28 -11.62
C MET A 479 -7.57 -20.16 -11.42
N LYS A 480 -8.12 -21.05 -10.59
CA LYS A 480 -9.50 -21.00 -10.10
C LYS A 480 -9.52 -20.73 -8.61
N THR A 481 -10.52 -19.98 -8.15
CA THR A 481 -10.89 -19.98 -6.73
C THR A 481 -11.41 -21.36 -6.31
N ASN A 482 -11.28 -21.71 -5.03
CA ASN A 482 -11.76 -22.98 -4.50
C ASN A 482 -13.26 -22.93 -4.14
N ALA A 483 -13.78 -23.99 -3.52
CA ALA A 483 -15.16 -24.10 -3.04
C ALA A 483 -15.56 -23.06 -1.98
N TYR A 484 -14.59 -22.33 -1.40
CA TYR A 484 -14.79 -21.22 -0.47
C TYR A 484 -14.55 -19.85 -1.13
N GLY A 485 -14.39 -19.79 -2.46
CA GLY A 485 -14.13 -18.56 -3.21
C GLY A 485 -12.75 -17.96 -2.94
N GLN A 486 -11.80 -18.77 -2.49
CA GLN A 486 -10.45 -18.37 -2.14
C GLN A 486 -9.42 -19.01 -3.06
N ALA A 487 -8.31 -18.32 -3.32
CA ALA A 487 -7.14 -18.90 -3.96
C ALA A 487 -5.87 -18.44 -3.24
N VAL A 488 -4.88 -19.31 -3.13
CA VAL A 488 -3.56 -18.99 -2.57
C VAL A 488 -2.51 -19.30 -3.61
N ILE A 489 -1.61 -18.35 -3.85
CA ILE A 489 -0.47 -18.48 -4.74
C ILE A 489 0.77 -17.89 -4.08
N TYR A 490 1.93 -18.53 -4.25
CA TYR A 490 3.18 -18.03 -3.68
C TYR A 490 3.99 -17.30 -4.73
N VAL A 491 4.24 -16.01 -4.49
CA VAL A 491 4.92 -15.11 -5.43
C VAL A 491 5.89 -14.20 -4.69
N SER A 492 7.01 -13.86 -5.33
CA SER A 492 8.05 -13.02 -4.71
C SER A 492 7.61 -11.57 -4.48
N GLY A 493 8.06 -10.94 -3.39
CA GLY A 493 7.90 -9.52 -3.14
C GLY A 493 8.91 -8.61 -3.88
N GLY A 494 9.84 -9.19 -4.66
CA GLY A 494 10.87 -8.46 -5.41
C GLY A 494 12.08 -9.35 -5.72
N ASP A 495 12.91 -8.96 -6.69
CA ASP A 495 14.22 -9.60 -6.89
C ASP A 495 15.29 -8.74 -6.21
N PRO A 496 15.96 -9.23 -5.16
CA PRO A 496 16.90 -8.42 -4.38
C PRO A 496 18.12 -7.92 -5.19
N VAL A 497 18.36 -8.44 -6.39
CA VAL A 497 19.53 -8.11 -7.22
C VAL A 497 19.16 -7.44 -8.54
N GLN A 498 18.13 -7.92 -9.25
CA GLN A 498 17.77 -7.37 -10.57
C GLN A 498 16.69 -6.29 -10.54
N TYR A 499 15.84 -6.27 -9.51
CA TYR A 499 14.70 -5.37 -9.40
C TYR A 499 14.61 -4.84 -7.96
N GLN A 500 15.33 -3.74 -7.67
CA GLN A 500 15.27 -3.09 -6.35
C GLN A 500 13.88 -2.54 -5.97
N ASP A 501 12.93 -2.55 -6.90
CA ASP A 501 11.53 -2.17 -6.67
C ASP A 501 10.70 -3.32 -6.07
N ILE A 502 9.75 -2.95 -5.21
CA ILE A 502 8.73 -3.87 -4.68
C ILE A 502 7.95 -4.46 -5.86
N ALA A 503 7.86 -5.79 -5.93
CA ALA A 503 7.07 -6.47 -6.95
C ALA A 503 5.58 -6.14 -6.78
N ARG A 504 4.98 -5.62 -7.85
CA ARG A 504 3.56 -5.28 -7.92
C ARG A 504 2.82 -6.27 -8.79
N TYR A 505 1.62 -6.63 -8.37
CA TYR A 505 0.79 -7.60 -9.07
C TYR A 505 -0.56 -7.00 -9.48
N LEU A 506 -1.15 -7.59 -10.52
CA LEU A 506 -2.49 -7.31 -11.01
C LEU A 506 -3.27 -8.61 -11.10
N ILE A 507 -4.47 -8.61 -10.53
CA ILE A 507 -5.43 -9.72 -10.64
C ILE A 507 -6.52 -9.32 -11.62
N SER A 508 -6.81 -10.19 -12.58
CA SER A 508 -7.81 -9.98 -13.62
C SER A 508 -8.86 -11.09 -13.55
N ILE A 509 -10.13 -10.71 -13.43
CA ILE A 509 -11.27 -11.64 -13.44
C ILE A 509 -12.21 -11.26 -14.57
N LYS A 510 -12.57 -12.24 -15.41
CA LYS A 510 -13.60 -12.04 -16.45
C LYS A 510 -14.96 -12.48 -15.90
N TYR A 511 -15.86 -11.53 -15.66
CA TYR A 511 -17.22 -11.76 -15.17
C TYR A 511 -18.27 -11.20 -16.12
N ASN A 512 -19.19 -12.04 -16.60
CA ASN A 512 -20.22 -11.70 -17.60
C ASN A 512 -19.66 -10.91 -18.80
N GLU A 513 -18.63 -11.44 -19.45
CA GLU A 513 -17.91 -10.82 -20.58
C GLU A 513 -17.15 -9.51 -20.27
N MET A 514 -17.19 -9.02 -19.03
CA MET A 514 -16.42 -7.85 -18.60
C MET A 514 -15.19 -8.25 -17.80
N VAL A 515 -14.13 -7.44 -17.88
CA VAL A 515 -12.86 -7.67 -17.20
C VAL A 515 -12.75 -6.75 -15.99
N PHE A 516 -12.52 -7.33 -14.82
CA PHE A 516 -12.34 -6.65 -13.55
C PHE A 516 -10.88 -6.80 -13.11
N ASP A 517 -10.16 -5.70 -13.18
CA ASP A 517 -8.74 -5.65 -12.82
C ASP A 517 -8.56 -4.98 -11.46
N LYS A 518 -7.84 -5.66 -10.56
CA LYS A 518 -7.31 -5.09 -9.32
C LYS A 518 -5.81 -4.95 -9.44
N SER A 519 -5.33 -3.71 -9.54
CA SER A 519 -3.93 -3.36 -9.77
C SER A 519 -3.21 -2.89 -8.51
N ASP A 520 -1.89 -2.67 -8.63
CA ASP A 520 -0.98 -2.15 -7.59
C ASP A 520 -0.97 -2.99 -6.29
N ILE A 521 -1.11 -4.31 -6.42
CA ILE A 521 -1.05 -5.23 -5.27
C ILE A 521 0.42 -5.39 -4.86
N ASN A 522 0.77 -4.81 -3.71
CA ASN A 522 2.10 -4.93 -3.12
C ASN A 522 2.21 -6.25 -2.34
N VAL A 523 3.18 -7.08 -2.71
CA VAL A 523 3.54 -8.28 -1.96
C VAL A 523 4.81 -8.00 -1.18
N THR A 524 4.74 -8.11 0.14
CA THR A 524 5.91 -7.93 1.01
C THR A 524 6.66 -9.26 1.13
N ALA A 525 7.97 -9.23 0.92
CA ALA A 525 8.80 -10.43 0.99
C ALA A 525 8.68 -11.12 2.37
N GLY A 526 8.38 -12.41 2.37
CA GLY A 526 8.24 -13.22 3.60
C GLY A 526 6.97 -12.97 4.41
N ALA A 527 5.99 -12.23 3.87
CA ALA A 527 4.69 -11.99 4.50
C ALA A 527 3.53 -12.44 3.59
N ASP A 528 2.37 -12.73 4.21
CA ASP A 528 1.16 -13.09 3.47
C ASP A 528 0.31 -11.85 3.16
N THR A 529 0.06 -11.58 1.88
CA THR A 529 -0.81 -10.50 1.41
C THR A 529 -2.22 -11.03 1.17
N ARG A 530 -3.22 -10.47 1.86
CA ARG A 530 -4.64 -10.77 1.63
C ARG A 530 -5.23 -9.75 0.66
N VAL A 531 -5.82 -10.25 -0.42
CA VAL A 531 -6.47 -9.46 -1.46
C VAL A 531 -7.94 -9.84 -1.51
N ASN A 532 -8.80 -8.90 -1.16
CA ASN A 532 -10.22 -9.03 -1.46
C ASN A 532 -10.48 -8.41 -2.83
N LEU A 533 -11.29 -9.04 -3.67
CA LEU A 533 -11.74 -8.47 -4.93
C LEU A 533 -13.26 -8.63 -4.99
N ALA A 534 -13.98 -7.51 -4.91
CA ALA A 534 -15.42 -7.50 -5.13
C ALA A 534 -15.73 -7.00 -6.54
N ILE A 535 -16.62 -7.70 -7.24
CA ILE A 535 -17.14 -7.23 -8.53
C ILE A 535 -17.91 -5.94 -8.29
N SER A 536 -17.44 -4.85 -8.89
CA SER A 536 -18.14 -3.57 -8.88
C SER A 536 -19.35 -3.61 -9.82
N GLY A 537 -20.30 -2.72 -9.57
CA GLY A 537 -21.45 -2.62 -10.44
C GLY A 537 -22.40 -1.50 -10.11
N LEU A 538 -23.50 -1.50 -10.84
CA LEU A 538 -24.55 -0.50 -10.76
C LEU A 538 -25.88 -1.22 -10.48
N SER A 539 -26.52 -0.84 -9.39
CA SER A 539 -27.90 -1.24 -9.08
C SER A 539 -28.81 -0.06 -9.39
N LEU A 540 -29.78 -0.28 -10.26
CA LEU A 540 -30.76 0.71 -10.68
C LEU A 540 -32.15 0.32 -10.18
N THR A 541 -32.86 1.30 -9.64
CA THR A 541 -34.30 1.19 -9.36
C THR A 541 -35.05 2.21 -10.21
N ALA A 542 -35.95 1.72 -11.05
CA ALA A 542 -36.80 2.49 -11.93
C ALA A 542 -38.17 2.71 -11.29
N ILE A 543 -38.47 3.97 -10.97
CA ILE A 543 -39.79 4.40 -10.46
C ILE A 543 -40.41 5.41 -11.42
N ASP A 544 -41.74 5.44 -11.54
CA ASP A 544 -42.42 6.47 -12.31
C ASP A 544 -42.54 7.81 -11.55
N ALA A 545 -43.06 8.86 -12.22
CA ALA A 545 -43.36 10.17 -11.61
C ALA A 545 -44.26 10.11 -10.36
N THR A 546 -45.02 9.04 -10.19
CA THR A 546 -45.95 8.83 -9.07
C THR A 546 -45.35 7.97 -7.95
N GLY A 547 -44.10 7.52 -8.12
CA GLY A 547 -43.39 6.68 -7.16
C GLY A 547 -43.72 5.19 -7.25
N ASN A 548 -44.48 4.74 -8.26
CA ASN A 548 -44.78 3.33 -8.47
C ASN A 548 -43.66 2.64 -9.26
N ASN A 549 -43.48 1.33 -9.01
CA ASN A 549 -42.48 0.52 -9.71
C ASN A 549 -42.85 0.41 -11.20
N PHE A 550 -41.87 0.69 -12.05
CA PHE A 550 -42.08 0.74 -13.50
C PHE A 550 -42.29 -0.68 -14.08
N ASN A 551 -43.38 -0.90 -14.82
CA ASN A 551 -43.74 -2.22 -15.37
C ASN A 551 -43.14 -2.50 -16.76
N GLN A 552 -42.59 -3.71 -16.87
CA GLN A 552 -42.09 -4.51 -18.01
C GLN A 552 -41.83 -3.84 -19.38
N GLY A 553 -40.58 -3.98 -19.84
CA GLY A 553 -40.17 -3.87 -21.25
C GLY A 553 -39.13 -2.79 -21.53
N THR A 554 -38.97 -1.81 -20.63
CA THR A 554 -37.97 -0.75 -20.77
C THR A 554 -36.60 -1.28 -20.37
N ALA A 555 -35.61 -1.06 -21.23
CA ALA A 555 -34.22 -1.38 -20.95
C ALA A 555 -33.37 -0.12 -20.98
N VAL A 556 -32.34 -0.11 -20.15
CA VAL A 556 -31.31 0.93 -20.14
C VAL A 556 -30.13 0.42 -20.94
N TYR A 557 -29.63 1.25 -21.84
CA TYR A 557 -28.36 1.00 -22.52
C TYR A 557 -27.26 1.75 -21.78
N ILE A 558 -26.22 1.02 -21.38
CA ILE A 558 -25.09 1.56 -20.62
C ILE A 558 -23.94 1.77 -21.58
N TYR A 559 -23.44 3.00 -21.65
CA TYR A 559 -22.32 3.40 -22.49
C TYR A 559 -21.14 3.84 -21.62
N GLU A 560 -19.92 3.63 -22.11
CA GLU A 560 -18.75 4.35 -21.58
C GLU A 560 -18.93 5.86 -21.85
N GLN A 561 -18.65 6.71 -20.87
CA GLN A 561 -18.67 8.15 -21.09
C GLN A 561 -17.32 8.59 -21.66
N SER A 562 -17.33 9.22 -22.83
CA SER A 562 -16.15 9.81 -23.44
C SER A 562 -16.31 11.34 -23.58
N GLN A 563 -15.24 12.01 -24.01
CA GLN A 563 -15.22 13.44 -24.29
C GLN A 563 -14.72 13.71 -25.71
N ASP A 564 -15.36 14.64 -26.41
CA ASP A 564 -14.87 15.11 -27.71
C ASP A 564 -13.65 16.07 -27.56
N ALA A 565 -13.06 16.49 -28.68
CA ALA A 565 -11.92 17.43 -28.68
C ALA A 565 -12.23 18.80 -28.04
N LYS A 566 -13.50 19.11 -27.80
CA LYS A 566 -13.99 20.33 -27.15
C LYS A 566 -14.41 20.07 -25.69
N LYS A 567 -14.12 18.88 -25.16
CA LYS A 567 -14.48 18.42 -23.80
C LYS A 567 -15.98 18.25 -23.55
N ASN A 568 -16.81 18.16 -24.59
CA ASN A 568 -18.23 17.81 -24.43
C ASN A 568 -18.38 16.32 -24.17
N LYS A 569 -19.33 15.96 -23.29
CA LYS A 569 -19.64 14.55 -22.98
C LYS A 569 -20.35 13.90 -24.15
N ILE A 570 -19.86 12.73 -24.55
CA ILE A 570 -20.43 11.93 -25.66
C ILE A 570 -20.59 10.47 -25.24
N LEU A 571 -21.55 9.78 -25.86
CA LEU A 571 -21.75 8.34 -25.69
C LEU A 571 -20.60 7.63 -26.40
N GLY A 572 -19.80 6.89 -25.63
CA GLY A 572 -18.72 6.07 -26.14
C GLY A 572 -19.21 4.69 -26.58
N LYS A 573 -18.47 3.65 -26.21
CA LYS A 573 -18.81 2.25 -26.53
C LYS A 573 -20.06 1.81 -25.77
N ASN A 574 -21.00 1.14 -26.46
CA ASN A 574 -22.11 0.44 -25.81
C ASN A 574 -21.57 -0.79 -25.05
N VAL A 575 -21.79 -0.83 -23.75
CA VAL A 575 -21.25 -1.85 -22.84
C VAL A 575 -22.27 -2.95 -22.59
N LEU A 576 -23.50 -2.58 -22.22
CA LEU A 576 -24.51 -3.53 -21.75
C LEU A 576 -25.93 -2.98 -21.92
N ARG A 577 -26.88 -3.87 -22.22
CA ARG A 577 -28.33 -3.61 -22.09
C ARG A 577 -28.84 -4.21 -20.78
N LEU A 578 -29.34 -3.36 -19.88
CA LEU A 578 -29.93 -3.78 -18.61
C LEU A 578 -31.46 -3.76 -18.68
N ALA A 579 -32.09 -4.90 -18.43
CA ALA A 579 -33.53 -5.02 -18.27
C ALA A 579 -33.92 -4.98 -16.79
N PHE A 580 -35.07 -4.39 -16.47
CA PHE A 580 -35.60 -4.33 -15.12
C PHE A 580 -36.54 -5.51 -14.81
N ASP A 581 -36.53 -5.96 -13.54
CA ASP A 581 -37.46 -6.95 -13.01
C ASP A 581 -38.89 -6.39 -12.83
N SER A 582 -39.84 -7.23 -12.41
CA SER A 582 -41.22 -6.82 -12.14
C SER A 582 -41.39 -5.85 -10.96
N ARG A 583 -40.30 -5.53 -10.27
CA ARG A 583 -40.22 -4.55 -9.17
C ARG A 583 -39.42 -3.32 -9.59
N GLY A 584 -39.10 -3.16 -10.88
CA GLY A 584 -38.33 -2.03 -11.41
C GLY A 584 -36.84 -2.06 -11.04
N ARG A 585 -36.30 -3.19 -10.59
CA ARG A 585 -34.89 -3.30 -10.15
C ARG A 585 -34.06 -4.04 -11.19
N GLY A 586 -32.86 -3.54 -11.44
CA GLY A 586 -31.89 -4.16 -12.33
C GLY A 586 -30.48 -3.92 -11.80
N ALA A 587 -29.62 -4.93 -11.86
CA ALA A 587 -28.22 -4.80 -11.47
C ALA A 587 -27.31 -5.25 -12.62
N ALA A 588 -26.24 -4.49 -12.84
CA ALA A 588 -25.23 -4.79 -13.84
C ALA A 588 -23.85 -4.81 -13.19
N ALA A 589 -23.04 -5.84 -13.49
CA ALA A 589 -21.63 -5.86 -13.14
C ALA A 589 -20.90 -4.92 -14.10
N LEU A 590 -20.20 -3.92 -13.59
CA LEU A 590 -19.49 -2.92 -14.40
C LEU A 590 -18.14 -2.60 -13.73
N PRO A 591 -17.03 -2.62 -14.49
CA PRO A 591 -15.73 -2.19 -13.97
C PRO A 591 -15.74 -0.76 -13.44
N ALA A 592 -14.68 -0.38 -12.73
CA ALA A 592 -14.49 1.00 -12.30
C ALA A 592 -14.36 1.93 -13.52
N GLY A 593 -15.11 3.02 -13.54
CA GLY A 593 -15.18 3.91 -14.70
C GLY A 593 -16.27 4.96 -14.61
N THR A 594 -16.37 5.79 -15.64
CA THR A 594 -17.46 6.75 -15.80
C THR A 594 -18.34 6.31 -16.96
N TYR A 595 -19.63 6.16 -16.69
CA TYR A 595 -20.62 5.64 -17.63
C TYR A 595 -21.75 6.65 -17.86
N ALA A 596 -22.47 6.44 -18.95
CA ALA A 596 -23.68 7.14 -19.31
C ALA A 596 -24.82 6.13 -19.49
N LEU A 597 -26.00 6.45 -18.94
CA LEU A 597 -27.19 5.62 -19.04
C LEU A 597 -28.13 6.25 -20.06
N ASN A 598 -28.37 5.55 -21.17
CA ASN A 598 -29.32 5.97 -22.18
C ASN A 598 -30.62 5.18 -22.03
N LEU A 599 -31.70 5.92 -21.84
CA LEU A 599 -33.05 5.42 -21.66
C LEU A 599 -33.82 5.69 -22.95
N LYS A 600 -34.33 4.64 -23.58
CA LYS A 600 -35.17 4.77 -24.77
C LYS A 600 -36.59 4.34 -24.45
N ASP A 601 -37.54 5.26 -24.58
CA ASP A 601 -38.96 4.96 -24.45
C ASP A 601 -39.48 4.23 -25.71
N LYS A 602 -40.64 3.57 -25.61
CA LYS A 602 -41.38 2.90 -26.70
C LYS A 602 -41.66 3.84 -27.89
N ASN A 603 -41.71 5.14 -27.65
CA ASN A 603 -41.91 6.18 -28.66
C ASN A 603 -40.61 6.70 -29.30
N GLY A 604 -39.47 6.06 -29.04
CA GLY A 604 -38.17 6.45 -29.59
C GLY A 604 -37.50 7.66 -28.94
N ARG A 605 -38.09 8.21 -27.88
CA ARG A 605 -37.51 9.33 -27.09
C ARG A 605 -36.35 8.81 -26.25
N GLU A 606 -35.24 9.54 -26.28
CA GLU A 606 -34.01 9.17 -25.59
C GLU A 606 -33.66 10.20 -24.51
N ALA A 607 -33.29 9.70 -23.32
CA ALA A 607 -32.76 10.51 -22.23
C ALA A 607 -31.44 9.91 -21.77
N THR A 608 -30.40 10.73 -21.68
CA THR A 608 -29.07 10.29 -21.24
C THR A 608 -28.74 10.90 -19.88
N ILE A 609 -28.44 10.04 -18.91
CA ILE A 609 -27.91 10.42 -17.61
C ILE A 609 -26.39 10.26 -17.66
N TRP A 610 -25.68 11.36 -17.44
CA TRP A 610 -24.21 11.42 -17.49
C TRP A 610 -23.60 11.30 -16.10
N ASP A 611 -22.28 11.13 -16.07
CA ASP A 611 -21.41 11.10 -14.89
C ASP A 611 -21.74 9.99 -13.89
N ILE A 612 -22.17 8.82 -14.38
CA ILE A 612 -22.35 7.65 -13.54
C ILE A 612 -20.97 7.06 -13.25
N LYS A 613 -20.36 7.56 -12.17
CA LYS A 613 -19.08 7.07 -11.68
C LYS A 613 -19.31 5.79 -10.90
N ILE A 614 -18.58 4.75 -11.27
CA ILE A 614 -18.51 3.47 -10.54
C ILE A 614 -17.11 3.37 -9.97
N ALA A 615 -17.00 3.25 -8.64
CA ALA A 615 -15.71 3.02 -8.01
C ALA A 615 -15.38 1.52 -8.05
N ALA A 616 -14.10 1.20 -7.99
CA ALA A 616 -13.67 -0.19 -7.88
C ALA A 616 -14.24 -0.81 -6.60
N GLU A 617 -14.67 -2.07 -6.68
CA GLU A 617 -15.16 -2.86 -5.54
C GLU A 617 -16.39 -2.26 -4.83
N SER A 618 -17.15 -1.37 -5.49
CA SER A 618 -18.40 -0.82 -4.96
C SER A 618 -19.61 -1.16 -5.82
N VAL A 619 -20.76 -1.29 -5.18
CA VAL A 619 -22.06 -1.35 -5.85
C VAL A 619 -22.75 -0.02 -5.67
N ASN A 620 -22.78 0.77 -6.74
CA ASN A 620 -23.41 2.08 -6.72
C ASN A 620 -24.91 1.88 -6.92
N SER A 621 -25.71 2.30 -5.95
CA SER A 621 -27.17 2.23 -6.03
C SER A 621 -27.72 3.58 -6.46
N GLN A 622 -28.43 3.60 -7.58
CA GLN A 622 -29.04 4.81 -8.12
C GLN A 622 -30.54 4.58 -8.36
N THR A 623 -31.36 5.43 -7.77
CA THR A 623 -32.79 5.47 -8.10
C THR A 623 -32.98 6.43 -9.26
N ILE A 624 -33.56 5.93 -10.34
CA ILE A 624 -33.88 6.71 -11.52
C ILE A 624 -35.39 6.90 -11.54
N THR A 625 -35.81 8.15 -11.41
CA THR A 625 -37.20 8.54 -11.55
C THR A 625 -37.51 8.84 -13.02
N PHE A 626 -38.37 8.00 -13.59
CA PHE A 626 -38.97 8.17 -14.89
C PHE A 626 -40.19 9.07 -14.76
N SER A 627 -39.97 10.37 -14.73
CA SER A 627 -41.08 11.29 -14.95
C SER A 627 -41.26 11.48 -16.45
N ALA A 628 -42.48 11.31 -16.96
CA ALA A 628 -42.84 11.80 -18.30
C ALA A 628 -42.48 13.30 -18.45
N SER A 629 -42.37 14.02 -17.33
CA SER A 629 -41.94 15.42 -17.20
C SER A 629 -40.44 15.62 -16.89
N ALA A 630 -39.64 14.57 -16.61
CA ALA A 630 -38.19 14.69 -16.34
C ALA A 630 -37.35 14.69 -17.63
N ILE A 631 -37.98 14.56 -18.79
CA ILE A 631 -37.39 14.77 -20.12
C ILE A 631 -37.58 16.22 -20.60
N SER A 632 -38.18 17.10 -19.79
CA SER A 632 -38.20 18.55 -20.01
C SER A 632 -37.38 19.20 -18.89
N SER A 633 -36.16 19.65 -19.14
CA SER A 633 -35.98 21.08 -19.42
C SER A 633 -34.60 21.46 -19.99
N SER A 634 -33.79 20.52 -20.51
CA SER A 634 -32.50 20.85 -21.14
C SER A 634 -32.45 20.61 -22.66
N SER A 635 -33.46 19.95 -23.24
CA SER A 635 -33.50 19.66 -24.68
C SER A 635 -33.89 20.86 -25.56
N ALA A 636 -34.64 21.83 -25.02
CA ALA A 636 -35.12 22.98 -25.80
C ALA A 636 -33.98 23.94 -26.20
N SER A 637 -32.99 24.16 -25.32
CA SER A 637 -31.89 25.11 -25.59
C SER A 637 -30.97 24.60 -26.69
N TRP A 638 -30.47 23.37 -26.60
CA TRP A 638 -29.40 22.92 -27.50
C TRP A 638 -29.88 22.78 -28.95
N LEU A 639 -31.13 22.37 -29.17
CA LEU A 639 -31.67 22.25 -30.53
C LEU A 639 -31.92 23.64 -31.13
N ALA A 640 -32.45 24.57 -30.35
CA ALA A 640 -32.57 25.97 -30.74
C ALA A 640 -31.19 26.61 -31.00
N ASP A 641 -30.16 26.25 -30.23
CA ASP A 641 -28.78 26.69 -30.44
C ASP A 641 -28.15 26.09 -31.71
N LYS A 642 -28.40 24.81 -31.98
CA LYS A 642 -27.88 24.11 -33.18
C LYS A 642 -28.54 24.60 -34.46
N LEU A 643 -29.84 24.89 -34.40
CA LEU A 643 -30.64 25.32 -35.55
C LEU A 643 -30.73 26.86 -35.65
N ASN A 644 -30.00 27.57 -34.81
CA ASN A 644 -30.11 29.02 -34.67
C ASN A 644 -29.95 29.73 -36.02
N GLY A 645 -30.92 30.59 -36.37
CA GLY A 645 -30.90 31.33 -37.63
C GLY A 645 -31.24 30.52 -38.89
N ARG A 646 -31.57 29.23 -38.76
CA ARG A 646 -32.00 28.40 -39.89
C ARG A 646 -33.47 28.58 -40.17
N ILE A 647 -33.82 28.24 -41.40
CA ILE A 647 -35.20 28.06 -41.83
C ILE A 647 -35.48 26.57 -41.83
N LEU A 648 -36.61 26.18 -41.25
CA LEU A 648 -36.98 24.80 -40.99
C LEU A 648 -38.26 24.48 -41.76
N LEU A 649 -38.28 23.35 -42.45
CA LEU A 649 -39.44 22.85 -43.15
C LEU A 649 -40.02 21.66 -42.41
N GLN A 650 -41.27 21.77 -41.97
CA GLN A 650 -41.95 20.71 -41.24
C GLN A 650 -42.35 19.60 -42.22
N THR A 651 -41.60 18.50 -42.21
CA THR A 651 -41.69 17.43 -43.22
C THR A 651 -42.81 16.41 -42.94
N GLU A 652 -43.25 16.29 -41.69
CA GLU A 652 -44.26 15.31 -41.25
C GLU A 652 -45.68 15.91 -41.17
N SER A 653 -45.90 17.05 -41.83
CA SER A 653 -47.17 17.79 -41.82
C SER A 653 -47.38 18.47 -43.19
N ASN A 654 -48.16 19.54 -43.25
CA ASN A 654 -48.50 20.29 -44.47
C ASN A 654 -47.32 21.09 -45.09
N GLY A 655 -46.05 20.72 -44.84
CA GLY A 655 -44.89 21.41 -45.41
C GLY A 655 -44.70 22.85 -44.91
N GLN A 656 -45.06 23.10 -43.66
CA GLN A 656 -45.02 24.43 -43.04
C GLN A 656 -43.59 24.94 -42.88
N ALA A 657 -43.31 26.18 -43.30
CA ALA A 657 -42.02 26.82 -43.14
C ALA A 657 -41.93 27.60 -41.82
N TRP A 658 -40.78 27.54 -41.17
CA TRP A 658 -40.50 28.18 -39.89
C TRP A 658 -39.15 28.88 -39.91
N TYR A 659 -39.07 30.13 -39.45
CA TYR A 659 -37.82 30.85 -39.28
C TYR A 659 -37.41 30.88 -37.80
N LEU A 660 -36.21 30.38 -37.48
CA LEU A 660 -35.68 30.43 -36.12
C LEU A 660 -34.81 31.68 -35.94
N ASN A 661 -35.30 32.66 -35.18
CA ASN A 661 -34.63 33.95 -35.07
C ASN A 661 -33.38 33.87 -34.17
N PRO A 662 -32.20 34.28 -34.65
CA PRO A 662 -30.95 34.27 -33.88
C PRO A 662 -30.95 35.03 -32.55
N ARG A 663 -31.87 36.00 -32.40
CA ARG A 663 -31.91 36.93 -31.26
C ARG A 663 -32.68 36.37 -30.07
N ASP A 664 -33.84 35.79 -30.31
CA ASP A 664 -34.74 35.29 -29.26
C ASP A 664 -34.80 33.76 -29.19
N LYS A 665 -34.17 33.06 -30.15
CA LYS A 665 -34.16 31.60 -30.28
C LYS A 665 -35.56 31.00 -30.40
N LYS A 666 -36.55 31.79 -30.83
CA LYS A 666 -37.92 31.34 -31.07
C LYS A 666 -38.17 31.07 -32.55
N ARG A 667 -39.06 30.11 -32.83
CA ARG A 667 -39.52 29.80 -34.19
C ARG A 667 -40.73 30.66 -34.57
N TYR A 668 -40.66 31.27 -35.74
CA TYR A 668 -41.70 32.09 -36.36
C TYR A 668 -42.31 31.34 -37.53
N TYR A 669 -43.64 31.21 -37.54
CA TYR A 669 -44.34 30.56 -38.64
C TYR A 669 -44.34 31.44 -39.89
N VAL A 670 -43.97 30.87 -41.05
CA VAL A 670 -43.90 31.56 -42.35
C VAL A 670 -44.87 30.87 -43.34
N PRO A 671 -46.19 31.16 -43.26
CA PRO A 671 -47.19 30.55 -44.13
C PRO A 671 -47.09 31.00 -45.59
N ASP A 672 -46.70 32.24 -45.85
CA ASP A 672 -46.71 32.87 -47.18
C ASP A 672 -45.69 34.03 -47.26
N GLY A 673 -45.67 34.70 -48.42
CA GLY A 673 -44.79 35.85 -48.64
C GLY A 673 -45.11 37.08 -47.77
N ALA A 674 -46.38 37.28 -47.39
CA ALA A 674 -46.77 38.38 -46.51
C ALA A 674 -46.21 38.17 -45.09
N ALA A 675 -46.23 36.93 -44.59
CA ALA A 675 -45.62 36.58 -43.32
C ALA A 675 -44.09 36.63 -43.35
N ALA A 676 -43.45 36.20 -44.45
CA ALA A 676 -42.02 36.36 -44.65
C ALA A 676 -41.63 37.85 -44.57
N TYR A 677 -42.41 38.72 -45.22
CA TYR A 677 -42.21 40.17 -45.19
C TYR A 677 -42.38 40.80 -43.81
N ALA A 678 -43.38 40.35 -43.04
CA ALA A 678 -43.57 40.78 -41.66
C ALA A 678 -42.38 40.40 -40.77
N ILE A 679 -41.83 39.19 -40.94
CA ILE A 679 -40.63 38.72 -40.21
C ILE A 679 -39.41 39.56 -40.60
N MET A 680 -39.24 39.88 -41.89
CA MET A 680 -38.14 40.72 -42.38
C MET A 680 -38.18 42.12 -41.76
N LYS A 681 -39.36 42.77 -41.68
CA LYS A 681 -39.51 44.08 -41.05
C LYS A 681 -39.23 44.06 -39.55
N ARG A 682 -39.71 43.04 -38.83
CA ARG A 682 -39.56 42.95 -37.36
C ARG A 682 -38.16 42.52 -36.93
N SER A 683 -37.52 41.64 -37.69
CA SER A 683 -36.26 40.98 -37.32
C SER A 683 -35.04 41.53 -38.07
N GLY A 684 -35.27 42.48 -38.98
CA GLY A 684 -34.26 43.08 -39.84
C GLY A 684 -33.19 43.83 -39.06
N TRP A 685 -31.94 43.51 -39.32
CA TRP A 685 -30.78 44.19 -38.76
C TRP A 685 -30.21 45.18 -39.78
N GLY A 686 -30.18 46.48 -39.42
CA GLY A 686 -29.62 47.51 -40.29
C GLY A 686 -28.13 47.28 -40.57
N ILE A 687 -27.72 47.32 -41.84
CA ILE A 687 -26.32 47.17 -42.27
C ILE A 687 -25.94 48.25 -43.30
N LYS A 688 -24.70 48.76 -43.18
CA LYS A 688 -24.10 49.71 -44.11
C LYS A 688 -23.64 49.02 -45.39
N ASN A 689 -23.59 49.74 -46.51
CA ASN A 689 -23.16 49.19 -47.81
C ASN A 689 -21.72 48.67 -47.75
N SER A 690 -20.84 49.37 -47.01
CA SER A 690 -19.43 48.99 -46.86
C SER A 690 -19.21 47.67 -46.09
N ASP A 691 -20.13 47.29 -45.20
CA ASP A 691 -20.06 46.03 -44.46
C ASP A 691 -20.83 44.92 -45.19
N LEU A 692 -21.95 45.26 -45.82
CA LEU A 692 -22.74 44.35 -46.63
C LEU A 692 -21.93 43.80 -47.82
N ASN A 693 -21.14 44.64 -48.49
CA ASN A 693 -20.29 44.24 -49.62
C ASN A 693 -19.14 43.30 -49.23
N LYS A 694 -18.81 43.18 -47.93
CA LYS A 694 -17.82 42.21 -47.44
C LYS A 694 -18.40 40.81 -47.22
N ILE A 695 -19.70 40.62 -47.42
CA ILE A 695 -20.39 39.33 -47.29
C ILE A 695 -20.63 38.77 -48.70
N PRO A 696 -20.15 37.54 -49.00
CA PRO A 696 -20.34 36.89 -50.29
C PRO A 696 -21.81 36.81 -50.71
N VAL A 697 -22.13 37.08 -51.98
CA VAL A 697 -23.49 36.97 -52.49
C VAL A 697 -23.78 35.51 -52.90
N GLY A 698 -24.96 35.02 -52.52
CA GLY A 698 -25.47 33.70 -52.90
C GLY A 698 -26.34 33.81 -54.14
N ILE A 699 -26.05 32.99 -55.14
CA ILE A 699 -26.83 32.87 -56.38
C ILE A 699 -27.71 31.63 -56.23
N LEU A 700 -28.99 31.76 -56.55
CA LEU A 700 -29.93 30.64 -56.57
C LEU A 700 -30.17 30.21 -58.01
N PRO A 701 -30.47 28.91 -58.25
CA PRO A 701 -30.84 28.46 -59.59
C PRO A 701 -32.06 29.27 -60.09
N ALA A 702 -31.94 29.85 -61.28
CA ALA A 702 -32.84 30.83 -61.90
C ALA A 702 -34.25 30.28 -62.24
N GLY A 703 -34.97 29.79 -61.24
CA GLY A 703 -36.33 29.29 -61.36
C GLY A 703 -37.34 30.42 -61.56
N GLY A 704 -37.40 30.96 -62.77
CA GLY A 704 -38.47 31.88 -63.22
C GLY A 704 -38.29 33.36 -62.86
N GLU A 705 -37.06 33.83 -62.64
CA GLU A 705 -36.76 35.26 -62.56
C GLU A 705 -36.32 35.79 -63.94
N ALA A 706 -36.60 37.05 -64.23
CA ALA A 706 -36.11 37.69 -65.46
C ALA A 706 -34.59 37.86 -65.38
N ASP A 707 -33.92 37.51 -66.47
CA ASP A 707 -32.47 37.57 -66.68
C ASP A 707 -32.31 38.04 -68.15
N CYS A 708 -32.12 39.34 -68.34
CA CYS A 708 -32.21 39.98 -69.65
C CYS A 708 -31.03 39.61 -70.56
N ASP A 709 -29.83 39.48 -70.00
CA ASP A 709 -28.61 39.14 -70.75
C ASP A 709 -28.21 37.66 -70.68
N HIS A 710 -28.93 36.86 -69.90
CA HIS A 710 -28.75 35.41 -69.77
C HIS A 710 -27.37 35.01 -69.24
N ASP A 711 -26.72 35.86 -68.44
CA ASP A 711 -25.43 35.57 -67.83
C ASP A 711 -25.55 34.65 -66.59
N GLY A 712 -26.77 34.47 -66.06
CA GLY A 712 -27.07 33.66 -64.89
C GLY A 712 -27.30 34.44 -63.59
N LEU A 713 -27.28 35.77 -63.61
CA LEU A 713 -27.77 36.64 -62.54
C LEU A 713 -29.17 37.18 -62.89
N PRO A 714 -30.15 37.09 -61.97
CA PRO A 714 -31.45 37.72 -62.19
C PRO A 714 -31.37 39.26 -62.16
N ASP A 715 -32.13 39.94 -63.04
CA ASP A 715 -32.20 41.41 -63.16
C ASP A 715 -32.39 42.11 -61.80
N ALA A 716 -33.17 41.50 -60.91
CA ALA A 716 -33.47 42.02 -59.58
C ALA A 716 -32.27 41.94 -58.63
N LEU A 717 -31.47 40.86 -58.72
CA LEU A 717 -30.24 40.70 -57.95
C LEU A 717 -29.17 41.66 -58.46
N GLU A 718 -29.04 41.76 -59.77
CA GLU A 718 -28.12 42.67 -60.45
C GLU A 718 -28.34 44.12 -60.05
N LYS A 719 -29.59 44.58 -60.08
CA LYS A 719 -29.95 45.90 -59.57
C LYS A 719 -29.57 46.10 -58.10
N ALA A 720 -29.66 45.06 -57.28
CA ALA A 720 -29.36 45.11 -55.84
C ALA A 720 -27.85 45.11 -55.54
N ILE A 721 -27.03 44.49 -56.38
CA ILE A 721 -25.55 44.57 -56.31
C ILE A 721 -24.98 45.74 -57.14
N GLY A 722 -25.82 46.33 -57.99
CA GLY A 722 -25.56 47.49 -58.82
C GLY A 722 -24.80 47.20 -60.11
N THR A 723 -25.04 46.03 -60.71
CA THR A 723 -24.67 45.68 -62.09
C THR A 723 -25.77 46.08 -63.08
N GLN A 724 -25.52 45.96 -64.38
CA GLN A 724 -26.43 46.35 -65.45
C GLN A 724 -27.17 45.12 -66.01
N ALA A 725 -28.48 45.03 -65.75
CA ALA A 725 -29.27 43.83 -66.03
C ALA A 725 -29.24 43.26 -67.46
N CYS A 726 -28.92 44.07 -68.47
CA CYS A 726 -28.88 43.64 -69.87
C CYS A 726 -27.45 43.70 -70.45
N ASN A 727 -26.43 43.59 -69.61
CA ASN A 727 -25.02 43.61 -70.01
C ASN A 727 -24.22 42.56 -69.22
N GLN A 728 -23.82 41.49 -69.91
CA GLN A 728 -23.22 40.31 -69.28
C GLN A 728 -21.87 40.58 -68.57
N ASP A 729 -21.20 41.70 -68.87
CA ASP A 729 -19.92 42.13 -68.29
C ASP A 729 -20.02 43.64 -68.00
N THR A 730 -20.42 43.99 -66.78
CA THR A 730 -20.73 45.37 -66.39
C THR A 730 -19.50 46.27 -66.37
N ASP A 731 -18.32 45.73 -66.02
CA ASP A 731 -17.09 46.53 -65.90
C ASP A 731 -16.11 46.38 -67.08
N GLY A 732 -16.43 45.50 -68.03
CA GLY A 732 -15.75 45.34 -69.30
C GLY A 732 -14.39 44.66 -69.20
N ASP A 733 -14.14 43.89 -68.13
CA ASP A 733 -12.85 43.25 -67.86
C ASP A 733 -12.69 41.86 -68.52
N GLY A 734 -13.74 41.39 -69.20
CA GLY A 734 -13.79 40.15 -69.96
C GLY A 734 -14.33 38.95 -69.19
N TYR A 735 -14.78 39.13 -67.94
CA TYR A 735 -15.47 38.11 -67.16
C TYR A 735 -16.97 38.44 -67.04
N LEU A 736 -17.81 37.40 -67.00
CA LEU A 736 -19.25 37.61 -66.83
C LEU A 736 -19.56 38.01 -65.38
N ASP A 737 -20.52 38.92 -65.16
CA ASP A 737 -20.91 39.40 -63.84
C ASP A 737 -21.26 38.21 -62.91
N SER A 738 -21.98 37.21 -63.42
CA SER A 738 -22.32 35.98 -62.69
C SER A 738 -21.10 35.18 -62.23
N THR A 739 -20.08 35.09 -63.09
CA THR A 739 -18.85 34.35 -62.83
C THR A 739 -18.03 35.06 -61.76
N GLU A 740 -17.99 36.38 -61.82
CA GLU A 740 -17.31 37.19 -60.83
C GLU A 740 -17.98 37.11 -59.46
N VAL A 741 -19.31 37.28 -59.39
CA VAL A 741 -20.07 37.13 -58.15
C VAL A 741 -19.87 35.75 -57.53
N PHE A 742 -19.87 34.69 -58.35
CA PHE A 742 -19.64 33.33 -57.87
C PHE A 742 -18.24 33.14 -57.24
N HIS A 743 -17.22 33.78 -57.81
CA HIS A 743 -15.82 33.69 -57.37
C HIS A 743 -15.39 34.80 -56.39
N ASN A 744 -16.32 35.66 -55.95
CA ASN A 744 -16.09 36.83 -55.09
C ASN A 744 -15.20 37.92 -55.72
N TYR A 745 -15.30 38.09 -57.03
CA TYR A 745 -14.80 39.25 -57.76
C TYR A 745 -15.88 40.33 -57.83
N SER A 746 -15.48 41.55 -58.17
CA SER A 746 -16.34 42.72 -58.17
C SER A 746 -16.84 42.99 -59.59
N PRO A 747 -18.13 42.76 -59.91
CA PRO A 747 -18.69 42.95 -61.27
C PRO A 747 -18.90 44.42 -61.66
N ARG A 748 -18.09 45.31 -61.09
CA ARG A 748 -18.25 46.77 -61.19
C ARG A 748 -16.91 47.47 -61.29
N CYS A 749 -15.82 46.77 -61.00
CA CYS A 749 -14.47 47.27 -60.89
C CYS A 749 -13.53 46.06 -60.91
N PRO A 750 -12.50 46.03 -61.77
CA PRO A 750 -11.58 44.91 -61.85
C PRO A 750 -10.93 44.59 -60.49
N GLY A 751 -11.11 43.37 -60.01
CA GLY A 751 -10.43 42.86 -58.83
C GLY A 751 -11.29 42.08 -57.84
N LYS A 752 -10.62 41.46 -56.87
CA LYS A 752 -11.26 40.59 -55.89
C LYS A 752 -11.85 41.36 -54.71
N ILE A 753 -13.09 41.05 -54.33
CA ILE A 753 -13.74 41.64 -53.16
C ILE A 753 -13.04 41.13 -51.89
N LYS A 754 -12.70 42.05 -50.97
CA LYS A 754 -12.19 41.69 -49.65
C LYS A 754 -13.31 41.19 -48.74
N ILE A 755 -13.51 39.88 -48.73
CA ILE A 755 -14.49 39.21 -47.88
C ILE A 755 -14.07 39.25 -46.41
N ASP A 756 -15.02 39.57 -45.52
CA ASP A 756 -14.86 39.48 -44.07
C ASP A 756 -15.66 38.27 -43.55
N GLU A 757 -14.97 37.13 -43.48
CA GLU A 757 -15.56 35.89 -42.99
C GLU A 757 -16.06 35.99 -41.54
N LYS A 758 -15.40 36.81 -40.70
CA LYS A 758 -15.80 37.00 -39.30
C LYS A 758 -17.12 37.75 -39.22
N LEU A 759 -17.29 38.76 -40.08
CA LEU A 759 -18.54 39.49 -40.21
C LEU A 759 -19.66 38.57 -40.73
N ALA A 760 -19.40 37.77 -41.76
CA ALA A 760 -20.36 36.82 -42.31
C ALA A 760 -20.80 35.77 -41.27
N VAL A 761 -19.87 35.27 -40.45
CA VAL A 761 -20.18 34.37 -39.32
C VAL A 761 -20.98 35.08 -38.24
N LYS A 762 -20.63 36.32 -37.88
CA LYS A 762 -21.33 37.11 -36.85
C LYS A 762 -22.79 37.40 -37.24
N LEU A 763 -23.03 37.63 -38.52
CA LEU A 763 -24.35 37.95 -39.07
C LEU A 763 -25.11 36.72 -39.57
N SER A 764 -24.53 35.53 -39.40
CA SER A 764 -25.09 34.28 -39.87
C SER A 764 -26.48 34.02 -39.28
N GLY A 765 -27.42 33.65 -40.16
CA GLY A 765 -28.81 33.38 -39.83
C GLY A 765 -29.69 34.61 -39.64
N ARG A 766 -29.14 35.83 -39.82
CA ARG A 766 -29.90 37.08 -39.68
C ARG A 766 -30.48 37.52 -41.02
N ILE A 767 -31.59 38.23 -40.92
CA ILE A 767 -32.13 39.06 -41.99
C ILE A 767 -31.53 40.46 -41.81
N LEU A 768 -30.87 40.97 -42.84
CA LEU A 768 -30.23 42.27 -42.89
C LEU A 768 -31.08 43.22 -43.74
N LEU A 769 -31.12 44.50 -43.36
CA LEU A 769 -31.76 45.57 -44.11
C LEU A 769 -30.71 46.61 -44.47
N GLN A 770 -30.58 46.89 -45.76
CA GLN A 770 -29.62 47.87 -46.27
C GLN A 770 -30.12 49.29 -45.99
N VAL A 771 -29.43 50.04 -45.13
CA VAL A 771 -29.92 51.35 -44.65
C VAL A 771 -29.42 52.55 -45.46
N GLU A 772 -28.48 52.33 -46.39
CA GLU A 772 -27.84 53.37 -47.21
C GLU A 772 -28.25 53.29 -48.70
N ALA A 773 -29.34 52.57 -49.03
CA ALA A 773 -29.85 52.39 -50.39
C ALA A 773 -31.40 52.32 -50.40
N ASN A 774 -32.02 51.42 -51.15
CA ASN A 774 -33.49 51.34 -51.29
C ASN A 774 -34.17 50.49 -50.21
N GLY A 775 -33.45 50.09 -49.16
CA GLY A 775 -34.00 49.23 -48.10
C GLY A 775 -33.99 47.75 -48.45
N GLU A 776 -33.09 47.32 -49.34
CA GLU A 776 -32.91 45.95 -49.78
C GLU A 776 -32.75 44.99 -48.59
N ALA A 777 -33.50 43.88 -48.61
CA ALA A 777 -33.45 42.85 -47.57
C ALA A 777 -32.56 41.68 -47.99
N TRP A 778 -31.76 41.15 -47.07
CA TRP A 778 -30.80 40.08 -47.32
C TRP A 778 -30.83 39.02 -46.22
N TYR A 779 -30.82 37.74 -46.56
CA TYR A 779 -30.68 36.65 -45.58
C TYR A 779 -29.26 36.07 -45.63
N VAL A 780 -28.56 36.05 -44.50
CA VAL A 780 -27.24 35.40 -44.41
C VAL A 780 -27.41 33.95 -44.01
N SER A 781 -27.11 33.02 -44.91
CA SER A 781 -27.34 31.60 -44.65
C SER A 781 -26.34 31.02 -43.63
N PRO A 782 -26.80 30.25 -42.63
CA PRO A 782 -25.94 29.53 -41.71
C PRO A 782 -25.05 28.45 -42.34
N ILE A 783 -25.37 27.99 -43.53
CA ILE A 783 -24.73 26.84 -44.18
C ILE A 783 -23.46 27.27 -44.92
N ASP A 784 -23.59 28.27 -45.80
CA ASP A 784 -22.55 28.71 -46.73
C ASP A 784 -22.01 30.12 -46.42
N LYS A 785 -22.59 30.80 -45.43
CA LYS A 785 -22.23 32.17 -45.01
C LYS A 785 -22.40 33.22 -46.11
N LYS A 786 -23.18 32.92 -47.14
CA LYS A 786 -23.52 33.84 -48.22
C LYS A 786 -24.80 34.61 -47.90
N ARG A 787 -24.93 35.83 -48.43
CA ARG A 787 -26.14 36.65 -48.38
C ARG A 787 -27.01 36.42 -49.62
N TYR A 788 -28.28 36.16 -49.40
CA TYR A 788 -29.28 35.94 -50.44
C TYR A 788 -30.25 37.12 -50.48
N TYR A 789 -30.46 37.69 -51.67
CA TYR A 789 -31.31 38.87 -51.86
C TYR A 789 -32.79 38.52 -51.74
N LEU A 790 -33.52 39.22 -50.86
CA LEU A 790 -34.95 39.01 -50.60
C LEU A 790 -35.75 40.13 -51.26
N LYS A 791 -35.90 40.10 -52.59
CA LYS A 791 -36.52 41.19 -53.38
C LYS A 791 -37.93 41.56 -52.93
N ASP A 792 -38.74 40.56 -52.59
CA ASP A 792 -40.12 40.70 -52.13
C ASP A 792 -40.49 39.52 -51.22
N GLY A 793 -41.71 39.53 -50.68
CA GLY A 793 -42.19 38.45 -49.80
C GLY A 793 -42.24 37.08 -50.48
N GLU A 794 -42.61 37.01 -51.76
CA GLU A 794 -42.75 35.74 -52.49
C GLU A 794 -41.38 35.13 -52.80
N ALA A 795 -40.44 35.96 -53.24
CA ALA A 795 -39.05 35.60 -53.42
C ALA A 795 -38.43 35.18 -52.09
N ALA A 796 -38.66 35.94 -51.02
CA ALA A 796 -38.19 35.56 -49.70
C ALA A 796 -38.72 34.18 -49.29
N PHE A 797 -40.00 33.88 -49.53
CA PHE A 797 -40.56 32.56 -49.26
C PHE A 797 -39.90 31.44 -50.10
N LYS A 798 -39.66 31.67 -51.40
CA LYS A 798 -38.97 30.69 -52.28
C LYS A 798 -37.54 30.42 -51.81
N ILE A 799 -36.80 31.47 -51.51
CA ILE A 799 -35.43 31.41 -50.97
C ILE A 799 -35.43 30.66 -49.64
N MET A 800 -36.38 31.01 -48.78
CA MET A 800 -36.51 30.41 -47.47
C MET A 800 -36.81 28.91 -47.55
N LYS A 801 -37.64 28.48 -48.51
CA LYS A 801 -37.93 27.07 -48.77
C LYS A 801 -36.73 26.34 -49.37
N TYR A 802 -35.99 26.96 -50.30
CA TYR A 802 -34.82 26.34 -50.92
C TYR A 802 -33.69 26.09 -49.92
N LEU A 803 -33.45 27.05 -49.01
CA LEU A 803 -32.42 26.96 -47.97
C LEU A 803 -32.91 26.25 -46.69
N SER A 804 -34.12 25.68 -46.71
CA SER A 804 -34.72 25.07 -45.53
C SER A 804 -34.10 23.72 -45.18
N LEU A 805 -34.05 23.42 -43.89
CA LEU A 805 -33.71 22.09 -43.38
C LEU A 805 -35.00 21.37 -42.97
N GLY A 806 -35.19 20.15 -43.46
CA GLY A 806 -36.29 19.30 -43.01
C GLY A 806 -36.21 19.02 -41.51
N ILE A 807 -37.31 19.20 -40.78
CA ILE A 807 -37.43 18.91 -39.35
C ILE A 807 -38.68 18.08 -39.07
N THR A 808 -38.59 17.18 -38.08
CA THR A 808 -39.71 16.37 -37.60
C THR A 808 -40.64 17.21 -36.71
N ASN A 809 -41.90 16.78 -36.56
CA ASN A 809 -42.84 17.43 -35.64
C ASN A 809 -42.33 17.37 -34.20
N ALA A 810 -41.65 16.27 -33.83
CA ALA A 810 -41.09 16.06 -32.50
C ALA A 810 -39.98 17.08 -32.19
N ASP A 811 -39.02 17.23 -33.09
CA ASP A 811 -37.89 18.17 -32.93
C ASP A 811 -38.36 19.63 -32.99
N LEU A 812 -39.28 19.94 -33.89
CA LEU A 812 -39.83 21.28 -34.03
C LEU A 812 -40.59 21.73 -32.77
N ASN A 813 -41.28 20.81 -32.08
CA ASN A 813 -41.98 21.09 -30.82
C ASN A 813 -41.06 21.34 -29.63
N MET A 814 -39.77 21.01 -29.73
CA MET A 814 -38.78 21.36 -28.70
C MET A 814 -38.37 22.83 -28.77
N ILE A 815 -38.67 23.54 -29.87
CA ILE A 815 -38.34 24.95 -30.06
C ILE A 815 -39.56 25.80 -29.71
N GLU A 816 -39.37 26.79 -28.84
CA GLU A 816 -40.42 27.72 -28.43
C GLU A 816 -40.96 28.49 -29.65
N ARG A 817 -42.29 28.48 -29.82
CA ARG A 817 -42.97 29.22 -30.87
C ARG A 817 -43.11 30.67 -30.43
N ALA A 818 -42.74 31.61 -31.30
CA ALA A 818 -43.15 33.00 -31.16
C ALA A 818 -44.62 33.08 -31.57
N ASP A 819 -45.48 33.28 -30.58
CA ASP A 819 -46.92 33.46 -30.68
C ASP A 819 -47.30 34.73 -31.45
#